data_AF-A0A7Y7PBI3-F1
#
_entry.id   AF-A0A7Y7PBI3-F1
#
_cell.length_a   1.000
_cell.length_b   1.000
_cell.length_c   1.000
_cell.angle_alpha   90.00
_cell.angle_beta   90.00
_cell.angle_gamma   90.00
#
_symmetry.space_group_name_H-M   'P 1'
#
loop_
_entity.id
_entity.type
_entity.pdbx_description
1 polymer ?
#
loop_
_entity_poly.entity_id
_entity_poly.type
_entity_poly.pdbx_seq_one_letter_code
_entity_poly.pdbx_strand_id
1 'polypeptide(L)'
;MKNSVLLIIVLFAFHIVKAQEWHWQNPLPQGNALTSICFPTPSIGYVSGSCGTLLKTIDGGRTWSSLHSNIDSPLRSVYFVNQLIGYAAGGEETNGVILKTTDGGESWAAMTGASNSGITSVFFVNENTGFAVNFDWEILKTTNGGISWTKFPGNTPGEPNSICFTDENTGYIAGSGFMLKTNNSGQSWEPLNLPSMVTLFSVCFTTASTGYAVGSGGAIIKTTNAGDSWSIQTSGTNLFLTSVSFSDASHGFAVGGDFNQVGTILKTSSGGADWTSVSGGNNHLLSVIMLNSSNVIAVGYEAVMRRSENGGSTWDTLPNGCSAIMHGIDFYDDLSGIAVGEDGNILKTQDGGLNWSNSTNSVPEYFNAVSMPGKLIAYAVGGGGTVMKTIDGGQNWTLLETGAGYNYIAVHFTNPDKGYLVGSNGSIVKTSDGGLTWDIFSDGTPNVLFNVCFPDSLTGYGVGYDQNYNEIILKTDNGGVSWLPVYNSTGGYLKSVFFTSSYTGFVVGYPVILKTVDGGQTWEEYDLEYPGSYYQSVYFTDRLTGYAVGEDGLYSKTTDAGSTWSTSRLTENALRYIYFTKNKTAYVLGIDGTILSTYTGNVSIPEPFKVESSLTIAPNPAKDKILISLGKEYSRNSMLTIMDMNGRLVLSQQILNQDETGINIQALAAGSYLVRVTLANGIRLNKKLIVLHELN
;
A
#
# COMPACT_ATOMS: atom_id res chain seq x y z
N MET A 1 -39.61 28.50 53.63
CA MET A 1 -38.86 27.22 53.62
C MET A 1 -38.74 26.76 52.18
N LYS A 2 -37.51 26.67 51.68
CA LYS A 2 -37.16 26.30 50.30
C LYS A 2 -37.04 24.77 50.21
N ASN A 3 -37.66 24.16 49.21
CA ASN A 3 -37.30 22.82 48.76
C ASN A 3 -36.39 22.97 47.54
N SER A 4 -35.14 22.54 47.69
CA SER A 4 -34.17 22.44 46.59
C SER A 4 -34.16 21.01 46.07
N VAL A 5 -34.51 20.81 44.80
CA VAL A 5 -34.30 19.55 44.08
C VAL A 5 -32.94 19.62 43.41
N LEU A 6 -32.03 18.73 43.81
CA LEU A 6 -30.71 18.57 43.22
C LEU A 6 -30.83 17.69 41.97
N LEU A 7 -30.65 18.28 40.79
CA LEU A 7 -30.59 17.54 39.53
C LEU A 7 -29.14 17.06 39.31
N ILE A 8 -28.90 15.76 39.47
CA ILE A 8 -27.61 15.15 39.17
C ILE A 8 -27.58 14.87 37.66
N ILE A 9 -26.80 15.66 36.93
CA ILE A 9 -26.47 15.40 35.53
C ILE A 9 -25.28 14.44 35.52
N VAL A 10 -25.53 13.19 35.14
CA VAL A 10 -24.47 12.20 34.88
C VAL A 10 -23.93 12.49 33.47
N LEU A 11 -22.76 13.12 33.40
CA LEU A 11 -21.98 13.28 32.17
C LEU A 11 -21.36 11.92 31.81
N PHE A 12 -21.94 11.24 30.82
CA PHE A 12 -21.26 10.15 30.13
C PHE A 12 -20.17 10.74 29.24
N ALA A 13 -18.92 10.63 29.67
CA ALA A 13 -17.77 10.86 28.80
C ALA A 13 -17.66 9.69 27.82
N PHE A 14 -18.25 9.84 26.64
CA PHE A 14 -17.95 8.94 25.52
C PHE A 14 -16.46 9.10 25.17
N HIS A 15 -15.65 8.11 25.52
CA HIS A 15 -14.33 7.95 24.93
C HIS A 15 -14.56 7.39 23.53
N ILE A 16 -14.44 8.26 22.52
CA ILE A 16 -14.27 7.81 21.15
C ILE A 16 -12.89 7.15 21.12
N VAL A 17 -12.86 5.81 21.12
CA VAL A 17 -11.65 5.07 20.79
C VAL A 17 -11.39 5.38 19.31
N LYS A 18 -10.43 6.26 19.03
CA LYS A 18 -9.89 6.38 17.68
C LYS A 18 -9.31 5.01 17.32
N ALA A 19 -9.59 4.53 16.10
CA ALA A 19 -8.91 3.37 15.56
C ALA A 19 -7.39 3.59 15.61
N GLN A 20 -6.62 2.54 15.86
CA GLN A 20 -5.17 2.62 16.01
C GLN A 20 -4.51 2.31 14.67
N GLU A 21 -3.60 3.17 14.24
CA GLU A 21 -3.12 3.14 12.86
C GLU A 21 -1.70 2.57 12.76
N TRP A 22 -1.30 2.18 11.55
CA TRP A 22 0.09 1.84 11.27
C TRP A 22 0.93 3.11 11.17
N HIS A 23 2.07 3.09 11.85
CA HIS A 23 3.04 4.16 11.88
C HIS A 23 4.35 3.64 11.30
N TRP A 24 4.84 4.31 10.26
CA TRP A 24 6.19 4.07 9.72
C TRP A 24 7.23 4.29 10.82
N GLN A 25 8.16 3.34 10.93
CA GLN A 25 9.32 3.39 11.83
C GLN A 25 10.62 3.52 11.02
N ASN A 26 10.66 2.97 9.81
CA ASN A 26 11.74 3.16 8.85
C ASN A 26 11.23 2.87 7.43
N PRO A 27 11.63 3.67 6.42
CA PRO A 27 12.24 4.99 6.52
C PRO A 27 11.22 6.07 6.98
N LEU A 28 11.64 7.11 7.71
CA LEU A 28 10.75 8.18 8.24
C LEU A 28 10.76 9.46 7.38
N PRO A 29 9.60 10.00 6.93
CA PRO A 29 8.27 9.70 7.49
C PRO A 29 7.57 8.47 6.90
N GLN A 30 7.94 8.01 5.70
CA GLN A 30 7.35 6.85 5.03
C GLN A 30 8.13 6.44 3.76
N GLY A 31 7.79 5.29 3.15
CA GLY A 31 8.49 4.69 1.99
C GLY A 31 7.74 4.62 0.64
N ASN A 32 6.50 5.11 0.54
CA ASN A 32 5.71 5.17 -0.71
C ASN A 32 6.10 6.35 -1.63
N ALA A 33 5.85 6.19 -2.93
CA ALA A 33 6.08 7.24 -3.92
C ALA A 33 5.29 8.53 -3.62
N LEU A 34 5.93 9.68 -3.86
CA LEU A 34 5.41 11.01 -3.59
C LEU A 34 5.18 11.75 -4.92
N THR A 35 3.94 12.16 -5.17
CA THR A 35 3.46 12.57 -6.49
C THR A 35 3.31 14.08 -6.66
N SER A 36 2.95 14.80 -5.60
CA SER A 36 2.64 16.23 -5.65
C SER A 36 3.01 16.91 -4.35
N ILE A 37 3.49 18.15 -4.45
CA ILE A 37 3.87 18.99 -3.30
C ILE A 37 3.25 20.38 -3.41
N CYS A 38 2.73 20.91 -2.30
CA CYS A 38 2.11 22.21 -2.22
C CYS A 38 2.49 22.92 -0.91
N PHE A 39 2.83 24.21 -0.99
CA PHE A 39 3.13 25.04 0.18
C PHE A 39 2.19 26.26 0.20
N PRO A 40 1.11 26.25 1.02
CA PRO A 40 0.29 27.45 1.21
C PRO A 40 1.03 28.58 1.94
N THR A 41 2.18 28.29 2.57
CA THR A 41 3.08 29.27 3.18
C THR A 41 4.53 28.79 3.07
N PRO A 42 5.54 29.63 3.33
CA PRO A 42 6.93 29.17 3.34
C PRO A 42 7.29 28.10 4.39
N SER A 43 6.49 27.92 5.45
CA SER A 43 6.78 26.96 6.53
C SER A 43 5.85 25.75 6.53
N ILE A 44 4.57 25.95 6.20
CA ILE A 44 3.56 24.90 6.13
C ILE A 44 3.45 24.39 4.69
N GLY A 45 3.63 23.09 4.52
CA GLY A 45 3.56 22.40 3.24
C GLY A 45 2.99 21.00 3.36
N TYR A 46 2.53 20.47 2.24
CA TYR A 46 1.85 19.19 2.13
C TYR A 46 2.38 18.42 0.93
N VAL A 47 2.44 17.11 1.07
CA VAL A 47 2.77 16.18 -0.02
C VAL A 47 1.68 15.12 -0.11
N SER A 48 1.29 14.74 -1.32
CA SER A 48 0.49 13.54 -1.57
C SER A 48 1.28 12.46 -2.27
N GLY A 49 0.81 11.23 -2.20
CA GLY A 49 1.46 10.09 -2.83
C GLY A 49 0.58 8.86 -2.97
N SER A 50 1.22 7.74 -3.27
CA SER A 50 0.58 6.45 -3.39
C SER A 50 0.01 5.93 -2.07
N CYS A 51 -0.85 4.91 -2.11
CA CYS A 51 -1.49 4.33 -0.92
C CYS A 51 -2.17 5.38 -0.02
N GLY A 52 -2.83 6.37 -0.62
CA GLY A 52 -3.46 7.47 0.11
C GLY A 52 -2.50 8.36 0.90
N THR A 53 -1.20 8.32 0.63
CA THR A 53 -0.18 9.05 1.39
C THR A 53 -0.46 10.54 1.41
N LEU A 54 -0.47 11.12 2.60
CA LEU A 54 -0.45 12.55 2.85
C LEU A 54 0.60 12.86 3.92
N LEU A 55 1.44 13.86 3.66
CA LEU A 55 2.43 14.35 4.62
C LEU A 55 2.24 15.84 4.86
N LYS A 56 2.62 16.31 6.04
CA LYS A 56 2.63 17.74 6.44
C LYS A 56 3.98 18.12 7.02
N THR A 57 4.45 19.31 6.67
CA THR A 57 5.56 20.01 7.34
C THR A 57 5.02 21.29 7.97
N ILE A 58 5.65 21.71 9.06
CA ILE A 58 5.44 23.04 9.67
C ILE A 58 6.72 23.88 9.77
N ASP A 59 7.85 23.36 9.26
CA ASP A 59 9.19 23.97 9.40
C ASP A 59 9.91 24.21 8.05
N GLY A 60 9.16 24.28 6.95
CA GLY A 60 9.71 24.52 5.61
C GLY A 60 10.33 23.29 4.95
N GLY A 61 9.80 22.10 5.29
CA GLY A 61 10.17 20.81 4.72
C GLY A 61 11.43 20.20 5.32
N ARG A 62 11.84 20.61 6.52
CA ARG A 62 12.95 19.99 7.25
C ARG A 62 12.50 18.72 7.94
N THR A 63 11.29 18.71 8.48
CA THR A 63 10.66 17.52 9.05
C THR A 63 9.24 17.37 8.51
N TRP A 64 8.80 16.12 8.42
CA TRP A 64 7.50 15.76 7.86
C TRP A 64 6.82 14.75 8.77
N SER A 65 5.50 14.90 8.92
CA SER A 65 4.64 13.97 9.63
C SER A 65 3.53 13.48 8.73
N SER A 66 3.22 12.19 8.81
CA SER A 66 2.09 11.60 8.06
C SER A 66 0.75 12.11 8.57
N LEU A 67 -0.16 12.37 7.64
CA LEU A 67 -1.57 12.65 7.86
C LEU A 67 -2.41 11.45 7.44
N HIS A 68 -3.69 11.44 7.83
CA HIS A 68 -4.60 10.34 7.56
C HIS A 68 -5.64 10.74 6.52
N SER A 69 -5.60 10.08 5.37
CA SER A 69 -6.53 10.29 4.26
C SER A 69 -7.79 9.41 4.36
N ASN A 70 -7.73 8.33 5.15
CA ASN A 70 -8.74 7.28 5.26
C ASN A 70 -9.04 6.52 3.94
N ILE A 71 -8.09 6.52 3.01
CA ILE A 71 -8.19 5.78 1.74
C ILE A 71 -6.86 5.10 1.43
N ASP A 72 -6.90 4.03 0.64
CA ASP A 72 -5.70 3.34 0.15
C ASP A 72 -5.41 3.69 -1.32
N SER A 73 -6.29 4.45 -1.99
CA SER A 73 -6.09 4.82 -3.39
C SER A 73 -5.00 5.89 -3.55
N PRO A 74 -4.22 5.85 -4.63
CA PRO A 74 -3.15 6.82 -4.87
C PRO A 74 -3.69 8.25 -5.04
N LEU A 75 -3.06 9.21 -4.35
CA LEU A 75 -3.33 10.64 -4.49
C LEU A 75 -2.27 11.25 -5.40
N ARG A 76 -2.68 11.87 -6.50
CA ARG A 76 -1.81 12.41 -7.56
C ARG A 76 -1.62 13.91 -7.50
N SER A 77 -2.51 14.62 -6.81
CA SER A 77 -2.50 16.08 -6.74
C SER A 77 -2.90 16.54 -5.34
N VAL A 78 -2.12 17.45 -4.75
CA VAL A 78 -2.49 18.17 -3.53
C VAL A 78 -2.46 19.66 -3.79
N TYR A 79 -3.50 20.37 -3.36
CA TYR A 79 -3.63 21.80 -3.54
C TYR A 79 -4.30 22.45 -2.34
N PHE A 80 -3.68 23.49 -1.78
CA PHE A 80 -4.24 24.28 -0.69
C PHE A 80 -4.60 25.67 -1.17
N VAL A 81 -5.86 26.07 -0.92
CA VAL A 81 -6.36 27.42 -1.20
C VAL A 81 -5.79 28.41 -0.19
N ASN A 82 -5.68 27.97 1.06
CA ASN A 82 -5.07 28.70 2.16
C ASN A 82 -4.54 27.70 3.21
N GLN A 83 -4.13 28.16 4.39
CA GLN A 83 -3.56 27.27 5.42
C GLN A 83 -4.54 26.23 5.98
N LEU A 84 -5.86 26.46 5.88
CA LEU A 84 -6.91 25.62 6.47
C LEU A 84 -7.64 24.77 5.42
N ILE A 85 -7.90 25.34 4.24
CA ILE A 85 -8.70 24.70 3.19
C ILE A 85 -7.77 24.12 2.12
N GLY A 86 -7.85 22.81 1.94
CA GLY A 86 -7.06 22.08 0.96
C GLY A 86 -7.79 20.88 0.38
N TYR A 87 -7.24 20.37 -0.71
CA TYR A 87 -7.79 19.27 -1.50
C TYR A 87 -6.66 18.31 -1.86
N ALA A 88 -6.95 17.02 -1.79
CA ALA A 88 -6.09 15.97 -2.29
C ALA A 88 -6.92 15.10 -3.25
N ALA A 89 -6.40 14.84 -4.45
CA ALA A 89 -7.17 14.18 -5.49
C ALA A 89 -6.34 13.11 -6.19
N GLY A 90 -7.02 12.06 -6.64
CA GLY A 90 -6.42 10.88 -7.24
C GLY A 90 -7.46 9.80 -7.49
N GLY A 91 -7.15 8.57 -7.08
CA GLY A 91 -7.97 7.39 -7.32
C GLY A 91 -7.38 6.45 -8.36
N GLU A 92 -8.04 5.32 -8.57
CA GLU A 92 -7.71 4.40 -9.65
C GLU A 92 -8.32 4.88 -10.97
N GLU A 93 -7.87 4.34 -12.10
CA GLU A 93 -8.45 4.67 -13.42
C GLU A 93 -9.97 4.48 -13.46
N THR A 94 -10.50 3.54 -12.68
CA THR A 94 -11.92 3.19 -12.60
C THR A 94 -12.65 3.76 -11.39
N ASN A 95 -11.97 4.54 -10.54
CA ASN A 95 -12.59 5.15 -9.36
C ASN A 95 -11.85 6.43 -8.94
N GLY A 96 -12.44 7.59 -9.19
CA GLY A 96 -11.88 8.89 -8.84
C GLY A 96 -12.13 9.28 -7.38
N VAL A 97 -11.12 9.88 -6.75
CA VAL A 97 -11.21 10.39 -5.38
C VAL A 97 -10.81 11.85 -5.32
N ILE A 98 -11.63 12.64 -4.62
CA ILE A 98 -11.27 14.00 -4.17
C ILE A 98 -11.56 14.06 -2.66
N LEU A 99 -10.55 14.37 -1.87
CA LEU A 99 -10.62 14.64 -0.45
C LEU A 99 -10.55 16.14 -0.21
N LYS A 100 -11.26 16.63 0.80
CA LYS A 100 -11.21 18.02 1.26
C LYS A 100 -10.88 18.09 2.74
N THR A 101 -10.02 19.04 3.11
CA THR A 101 -9.81 19.46 4.50
C THR A 101 -10.29 20.90 4.70
N THR A 102 -10.68 21.22 5.93
CA THR A 102 -11.01 22.59 6.38
C THR A 102 -10.29 22.97 7.68
N ASP A 103 -9.39 22.10 8.16
CA ASP A 103 -8.65 22.25 9.42
C ASP A 103 -7.12 22.15 9.21
N GLY A 104 -6.65 22.35 7.98
CA GLY A 104 -5.23 22.28 7.65
C GLY A 104 -4.69 20.84 7.63
N GLY A 105 -5.51 19.89 7.19
CA GLY A 105 -5.14 18.50 6.97
C GLY A 105 -5.18 17.62 8.23
N GLU A 106 -5.69 18.11 9.36
CA GLU A 106 -5.90 17.28 10.56
C GLU A 106 -7.00 16.24 10.32
N SER A 107 -7.98 16.57 9.46
CA SER A 107 -8.96 15.62 8.94
C SER A 107 -9.29 15.87 7.46
N TRP A 108 -9.65 14.78 6.77
CA TRP A 108 -9.98 14.76 5.35
C TRP A 108 -11.34 14.08 5.12
N ALA A 109 -12.22 14.73 4.37
CA ALA A 109 -13.53 14.22 3.99
C ALA A 109 -13.59 13.93 2.48
N ALA A 110 -14.10 12.75 2.11
CA ALA A 110 -14.29 12.39 0.71
C ALA A 110 -15.46 13.15 0.09
N MET A 111 -15.22 13.77 -1.07
CA MET A 111 -16.22 14.49 -1.85
C MET A 111 -16.88 13.50 -2.83
N THR A 112 -18.00 12.92 -2.40
CA THR A 112 -18.72 11.89 -3.18
C THR A 112 -19.25 12.42 -4.51
N GLY A 113 -19.19 11.59 -5.56
CA GLY A 113 -19.77 11.91 -6.87
C GLY A 113 -18.94 12.89 -7.70
N ALA A 114 -17.66 13.09 -7.37
CA ALA A 114 -16.76 13.95 -8.14
C ALA A 114 -16.41 13.34 -9.51
N SER A 115 -15.98 12.08 -9.55
CA SER A 115 -15.66 11.38 -10.80
C SER A 115 -15.67 9.86 -10.60
N ASN A 116 -15.95 9.11 -11.67
CA ASN A 116 -15.75 7.66 -11.72
C ASN A 116 -14.36 7.28 -12.26
N SER A 117 -13.49 8.27 -12.50
CA SER A 117 -12.16 8.08 -13.09
C SER A 117 -11.12 8.88 -12.30
N GLY A 118 -9.93 8.31 -12.13
CA GLY A 118 -8.86 8.88 -11.31
C GLY A 118 -8.51 10.31 -11.71
N ILE A 119 -8.45 11.20 -10.72
CA ILE A 119 -8.11 12.62 -10.93
C ILE A 119 -6.59 12.75 -11.11
N THR A 120 -6.16 13.41 -12.18
CA THR A 120 -4.75 13.66 -12.48
C THR A 120 -4.27 14.97 -11.87
N SER A 121 -5.11 16.01 -11.87
CA SER A 121 -4.79 17.32 -11.28
C SER A 121 -6.04 18.01 -10.73
N VAL A 122 -5.90 18.69 -9.59
CA VAL A 122 -6.92 19.57 -9.00
C VAL A 122 -6.35 20.97 -8.77
N PHE A 123 -7.15 22.01 -9.02
CA PHE A 123 -6.76 23.39 -8.78
C PHE A 123 -7.97 24.21 -8.32
N PHE A 124 -7.77 25.06 -7.33
CA PHE A 124 -8.81 25.98 -6.85
C PHE A 124 -8.37 27.44 -7.03
N VAL A 125 -9.23 28.20 -7.70
CA VAL A 125 -9.05 29.64 -7.93
C VAL A 125 -9.32 30.42 -6.65
N ASN A 126 -10.33 29.99 -5.90
CA ASN A 126 -10.70 30.50 -4.59
C ASN A 126 -11.41 29.38 -3.81
N GLU A 127 -11.92 29.68 -2.61
CA GLU A 127 -12.52 28.67 -1.72
C GLU A 127 -13.78 28.00 -2.31
N ASN A 128 -14.42 28.62 -3.30
CA ASN A 128 -15.67 28.14 -3.90
C ASN A 128 -15.47 27.54 -5.29
N THR A 129 -14.61 28.14 -6.10
CA THR A 129 -14.43 27.75 -7.51
C THR A 129 -13.16 26.95 -7.70
N GLY A 130 -13.32 25.73 -8.20
CA GLY A 130 -12.22 24.82 -8.49
C GLY A 130 -12.48 23.96 -9.71
N PHE A 131 -11.40 23.35 -10.20
CA PHE A 131 -11.37 22.53 -11.39
C PHE A 131 -10.56 21.26 -11.14
N ALA A 132 -10.96 20.17 -11.79
CA ALA A 132 -10.24 18.91 -11.78
C ALA A 132 -10.27 18.29 -13.17
N VAL A 133 -9.25 17.50 -13.49
CA VAL A 133 -9.13 16.74 -14.74
C VAL A 133 -8.77 15.29 -14.44
N ASN A 134 -9.17 14.34 -15.29
CA ASN A 134 -9.07 12.90 -15.00
C ASN A 134 -8.64 12.04 -16.20
N PHE A 135 -8.46 10.73 -15.96
CA PHE A 135 -8.05 9.76 -16.99
C PHE A 135 -9.09 9.53 -18.09
N ASP A 136 -10.37 9.84 -17.85
CA ASP A 136 -11.44 9.84 -18.86
C ASP A 136 -11.45 11.11 -19.73
N TRP A 137 -10.43 11.96 -19.59
CA TRP A 137 -10.21 13.19 -20.36
C TRP A 137 -11.29 14.24 -20.10
N GLU A 138 -11.88 14.21 -18.92
CA GLU A 138 -12.95 15.12 -18.52
C GLU A 138 -12.38 16.37 -17.85
N ILE A 139 -13.10 17.48 -18.01
CA ILE A 139 -12.88 18.69 -17.22
C ILE A 139 -14.05 18.84 -16.27
N LEU A 140 -13.77 18.83 -14.98
CA LEU A 140 -14.75 18.96 -13.91
C LEU A 140 -14.62 20.35 -13.28
N LYS A 141 -15.75 20.97 -12.95
CA LYS A 141 -15.80 22.27 -12.28
C LYS A 141 -16.68 22.20 -11.05
N THR A 142 -16.28 22.89 -9.99
CA THR A 142 -17.12 23.17 -8.82
C THR A 142 -17.23 24.67 -8.59
N THR A 143 -18.34 25.11 -8.01
CA THR A 143 -18.60 26.50 -7.58
C THR A 143 -19.06 26.59 -6.13
N ASN A 144 -19.02 25.47 -5.40
CA ASN A 144 -19.41 25.36 -4.00
C ASN A 144 -18.35 24.64 -3.16
N GLY A 145 -17.08 24.86 -3.51
CA GLY A 145 -15.93 24.37 -2.74
C GLY A 145 -15.81 22.85 -2.76
N GLY A 146 -16.20 22.20 -3.86
CA GLY A 146 -16.07 20.76 -4.09
C GLY A 146 -17.23 19.93 -3.58
N ILE A 147 -18.29 20.53 -3.00
CA ILE A 147 -19.49 19.81 -2.52
C ILE A 147 -20.17 19.06 -3.68
N SER A 148 -20.18 19.68 -4.87
CA SER A 148 -20.61 19.03 -6.10
C SER A 148 -19.73 19.45 -7.28
N TRP A 149 -19.58 18.54 -8.24
CA TRP A 149 -18.81 18.76 -9.45
C TRP A 149 -19.72 18.63 -10.69
N THR A 150 -19.52 19.51 -11.65
CA THR A 150 -20.19 19.50 -12.94
C THR A 150 -19.17 19.32 -14.05
N LYS A 151 -19.41 18.31 -14.90
CA LYS A 151 -18.59 18.08 -16.09
C LYS A 151 -18.82 19.17 -17.14
N PHE A 152 -17.74 19.72 -17.69
CA PHE A 152 -17.77 20.59 -18.85
C PHE A 152 -18.28 19.82 -20.09
N PRO A 153 -19.12 20.41 -20.95
CA PRO A 153 -19.58 19.73 -22.16
C PRO A 153 -18.42 19.40 -23.12
N GLY A 154 -18.04 18.12 -23.15
CA GLY A 154 -16.95 17.60 -23.99
C GLY A 154 -15.80 17.02 -23.17
N ASN A 155 -14.78 16.58 -23.88
CA ASN A 155 -13.55 16.01 -23.32
C ASN A 155 -12.35 16.79 -23.88
N THR A 156 -11.21 16.69 -23.20
CA THR A 156 -9.94 17.18 -23.74
C THR A 156 -9.51 16.34 -24.95
N PRO A 157 -8.65 16.87 -25.85
CA PRO A 157 -8.19 16.14 -27.05
C PRO A 157 -7.35 14.89 -26.76
N GLY A 158 -6.80 14.78 -25.55
CA GLY A 158 -6.06 13.63 -25.05
C GLY A 158 -5.99 13.71 -23.52
N GLU A 159 -5.16 12.86 -22.92
CA GLU A 159 -5.04 12.76 -21.46
C GLU A 159 -4.54 14.06 -20.82
N PRO A 160 -5.32 14.70 -19.92
CA PRO A 160 -4.92 15.92 -19.23
C PRO A 160 -4.04 15.60 -18.01
N ASN A 161 -2.90 16.28 -17.88
CA ASN A 161 -1.94 16.04 -16.79
C ASN A 161 -1.89 17.17 -15.76
N SER A 162 -2.12 18.42 -16.17
CA SER A 162 -1.96 19.58 -15.30
C SER A 162 -2.97 20.66 -15.64
N ILE A 163 -3.50 21.31 -14.59
CA ILE A 163 -4.37 22.47 -14.69
C ILE A 163 -3.86 23.59 -13.77
N CYS A 164 -3.80 24.81 -14.27
CA CYS A 164 -3.44 25.99 -13.50
C CYS A 164 -4.24 27.22 -13.93
N PHE A 165 -4.42 28.19 -13.03
CA PHE A 165 -4.99 29.50 -13.35
C PHE A 165 -4.04 30.63 -12.98
N THR A 166 -4.05 31.70 -13.78
CA THR A 166 -3.31 32.94 -13.48
C THR A 166 -4.16 33.96 -12.71
N ASP A 167 -5.47 33.86 -12.87
CA ASP A 167 -6.49 34.68 -12.20
C ASP A 167 -7.85 33.96 -12.27
N GLU A 168 -8.94 34.62 -11.87
CA GLU A 168 -10.27 34.00 -11.84
C GLU A 168 -10.87 33.67 -13.22
N ASN A 169 -10.37 34.30 -14.28
CA ASN A 169 -10.89 34.17 -15.64
C ASN A 169 -9.98 33.31 -16.51
N THR A 170 -8.65 33.45 -16.35
CA THR A 170 -7.67 32.84 -17.25
C THR A 170 -7.01 31.61 -16.64
N GLY A 171 -7.13 30.48 -17.36
CA GLY A 171 -6.57 29.19 -16.96
C GLY A 171 -6.13 28.34 -18.13
N TYR A 172 -5.32 27.33 -17.83
CA TYR A 172 -4.63 26.49 -18.80
C TYR A 172 -4.70 25.02 -18.38
N ILE A 173 -4.90 24.13 -19.35
CA ILE A 173 -4.82 22.68 -19.17
C ILE A 173 -3.76 22.16 -20.14
N ALA A 174 -2.78 21.43 -19.64
CA ALA A 174 -1.75 20.77 -20.43
C ALA A 174 -1.90 19.25 -20.34
N GLY A 175 -1.59 18.55 -21.43
CA GLY A 175 -1.71 17.09 -21.49
C GLY A 175 -0.99 16.46 -22.67
N SER A 176 -1.41 15.25 -23.02
CA SER A 176 -0.84 14.45 -24.12
C SER A 176 -1.07 15.09 -25.49
N GLY A 177 -0.10 15.89 -25.94
CA GLY A 177 -0.08 16.51 -27.25
C GLY A 177 -0.95 17.77 -27.39
N PHE A 178 -1.41 18.37 -26.29
CA PHE A 178 -2.27 19.55 -26.36
C PHE A 178 -2.06 20.53 -25.19
N MET A 179 -2.53 21.76 -25.41
CA MET A 179 -2.80 22.72 -24.35
C MET A 179 -4.11 23.43 -24.65
N LEU A 180 -4.96 23.61 -23.63
CA LEU A 180 -6.19 24.40 -23.70
C LEU A 180 -6.04 25.67 -22.86
N LYS A 181 -6.74 26.73 -23.25
CA LYS A 181 -6.86 28.00 -22.52
C LYS A 181 -8.33 28.36 -22.31
N THR A 182 -8.64 28.91 -21.16
CA THR A 182 -9.89 29.63 -20.90
C THR A 182 -9.58 31.08 -20.56
N ASN A 183 -10.50 31.99 -20.86
CA ASN A 183 -10.47 33.41 -20.43
C ASN A 183 -11.82 33.84 -19.83
N ASN A 184 -12.68 32.88 -19.48
CA ASN A 184 -14.04 33.10 -18.98
C ASN A 184 -14.36 32.13 -17.83
N SER A 185 -13.39 31.88 -16.95
CA SER A 185 -13.54 31.02 -15.77
C SER A 185 -13.99 29.60 -16.13
N GLY A 186 -13.44 29.04 -17.21
CA GLY A 186 -13.74 27.68 -17.68
C GLY A 186 -15.17 27.50 -18.22
N GLN A 187 -15.84 28.57 -18.65
CA GLN A 187 -17.11 28.45 -19.40
C GLN A 187 -16.89 27.92 -20.82
N SER A 188 -15.71 28.18 -21.40
CA SER A 188 -15.23 27.53 -22.62
C SER A 188 -13.71 27.35 -22.55
N TRP A 189 -13.23 26.36 -23.32
CA TRP A 189 -11.81 26.02 -23.44
C TRP A 189 -11.44 25.97 -24.92
N GLU A 190 -10.38 26.68 -25.29
CA GLU A 190 -9.91 26.79 -26.66
C GLU A 190 -8.51 26.19 -26.78
N PRO A 191 -8.21 25.41 -27.83
CA PRO A 191 -6.88 24.84 -28.04
C PRO A 191 -5.87 25.92 -28.41
N LEU A 192 -4.66 25.79 -27.84
CA LEU A 192 -3.51 26.61 -28.19
C LEU A 192 -2.63 25.91 -29.24
N ASN A 193 -1.99 26.70 -30.09
CA ASN A 193 -1.00 26.19 -31.04
C ASN A 193 0.33 25.95 -30.33
N LEU A 194 0.79 24.70 -30.35
CA LEU A 194 2.06 24.29 -29.75
C LEU A 194 3.14 24.08 -30.84
N PRO A 195 4.42 24.33 -30.53
CA PRO A 195 5.52 24.10 -31.46
C PRO A 195 5.82 22.61 -31.68
N SER A 196 5.31 21.73 -30.82
CA SER A 196 5.46 20.27 -30.92
C SER A 196 4.31 19.55 -30.20
N MET A 197 3.89 18.39 -30.71
CA MET A 197 2.81 17.56 -30.14
C MET A 197 3.32 16.55 -29.09
N VAL A 198 4.21 17.00 -28.21
CA VAL A 198 4.74 16.17 -27.10
C VAL A 198 3.76 16.12 -25.93
N THR A 199 3.88 15.11 -25.08
CA THR A 199 3.11 15.05 -23.83
C THR A 199 3.66 16.09 -22.86
N LEU A 200 2.79 16.97 -22.37
CA LEU A 200 3.14 17.95 -21.33
C LEU A 200 2.61 17.45 -19.99
N PHE A 201 3.48 17.40 -18.97
CA PHE A 201 3.16 16.89 -17.64
C PHE A 201 2.86 18.01 -16.63
N SER A 202 3.43 19.20 -16.82
CA SER A 202 3.23 20.34 -15.93
C SER A 202 3.21 21.65 -16.70
N VAL A 203 2.35 22.58 -16.27
CA VAL A 203 2.29 23.96 -16.74
C VAL A 203 2.29 24.90 -15.53
N CYS A 204 3.07 25.98 -15.59
CA CYS A 204 3.10 27.02 -14.58
C CYS A 204 3.24 28.41 -15.21
N PHE A 205 2.80 29.44 -14.50
CA PHE A 205 2.93 30.83 -14.89
C PHE A 205 3.60 31.64 -13.78
N THR A 206 4.59 32.45 -14.15
CA THR A 206 5.31 33.37 -13.24
C THR A 206 4.66 34.75 -13.19
N THR A 207 3.96 35.11 -14.26
CA THR A 207 3.12 36.30 -14.39
C THR A 207 1.92 35.94 -15.28
N ALA A 208 0.93 36.83 -15.39
CA ALA A 208 -0.20 36.60 -16.29
C ALA A 208 0.21 36.39 -17.78
N SER A 209 1.39 36.86 -18.19
CA SER A 209 1.87 36.73 -19.57
C SER A 209 2.99 35.71 -19.75
N THR A 210 3.75 35.38 -18.70
CA THR A 210 4.94 34.53 -18.81
C THR A 210 4.72 33.18 -18.16
N GLY A 211 4.75 32.12 -18.98
CA GLY A 211 4.50 30.75 -18.56
C GLY A 211 5.43 29.73 -19.19
N TYR A 212 5.49 28.56 -18.56
CA TYR A 212 6.35 27.44 -18.92
C TYR A 212 5.54 26.15 -18.88
N ALA A 213 5.81 25.24 -19.80
CA ALA A 213 5.32 23.87 -19.71
C ALA A 213 6.45 22.89 -20.02
N VAL A 214 6.44 21.76 -19.31
CA VAL A 214 7.47 20.72 -19.42
C VAL A 214 6.84 19.36 -19.68
N GLY A 215 7.61 18.47 -20.32
CA GLY A 215 7.02 17.26 -20.89
C GLY A 215 8.00 16.16 -21.28
N SER A 216 7.52 15.25 -22.13
CA SER A 216 8.28 14.10 -22.59
C SER A 216 9.46 14.49 -23.48
N GLY A 217 10.50 13.65 -23.52
CA GLY A 217 11.68 13.89 -24.35
C GLY A 217 12.47 15.14 -23.97
N GLY A 218 12.44 15.55 -22.71
CA GLY A 218 13.11 16.76 -22.22
C GLY A 218 12.46 18.06 -22.67
N ALA A 219 11.19 18.03 -23.08
CA ALA A 219 10.51 19.20 -23.61
C ALA A 219 10.39 20.31 -22.56
N ILE A 220 10.76 21.52 -22.94
CA ILE A 220 10.48 22.76 -22.22
C ILE A 220 9.97 23.76 -23.26
N ILE A 221 8.77 24.31 -23.04
CA ILE A 221 8.23 25.40 -23.87
C ILE A 221 7.93 26.60 -22.99
N LYS A 222 8.12 27.80 -23.56
CA LYS A 222 7.91 29.09 -22.88
C LYS A 222 7.01 30.01 -23.70
N THR A 223 6.12 30.71 -23.01
CA THR A 223 5.36 31.85 -23.54
C THR A 223 5.70 33.12 -22.77
N THR A 224 5.61 34.27 -23.43
CA THR A 224 5.70 35.61 -22.84
C THR A 224 4.50 36.50 -23.21
N ASN A 225 3.48 35.90 -23.83
CA ASN A 225 2.26 36.54 -24.31
C ASN A 225 1.02 35.71 -23.95
N ALA A 226 0.97 35.21 -22.70
CA ALA A 226 -0.19 34.52 -22.14
C ALA A 226 -0.64 33.30 -22.97
N GLY A 227 0.30 32.59 -23.59
CA GLY A 227 0.02 31.39 -24.37
C GLY A 227 -0.45 31.64 -25.81
N ASP A 228 -0.48 32.89 -26.30
CA ASP A 228 -0.80 33.17 -27.71
C ASP A 228 0.25 32.53 -28.65
N SER A 229 1.49 32.43 -28.19
CA SER A 229 2.54 31.64 -28.83
C SER A 229 3.48 31.01 -27.81
N TRP A 230 4.03 29.83 -28.16
CA TRP A 230 4.99 29.08 -27.35
C TRP A 230 6.28 28.82 -28.14
N SER A 231 7.42 28.89 -27.45
CA SER A 231 8.75 28.69 -28.02
C SER A 231 9.50 27.59 -27.26
N ILE A 232 10.13 26.67 -27.98
CA ILE A 232 10.94 25.58 -27.40
C ILE A 232 12.20 26.15 -26.75
N GLN A 233 12.50 25.70 -25.55
CA GLN A 233 13.75 25.96 -24.84
C GLN A 233 14.61 24.69 -24.83
N THR A 234 15.93 24.84 -24.91
CA THR A 234 16.85 23.70 -24.85
C THR A 234 17.06 23.27 -23.39
N SER A 235 16.73 22.02 -23.07
CA SER A 235 16.87 21.45 -21.73
C SER A 235 18.20 20.75 -21.47
N GLY A 236 18.86 20.28 -22.54
CA GLY A 236 20.10 19.49 -22.45
C GLY A 236 19.91 18.02 -22.05
N THR A 237 18.67 17.52 -22.02
CA THR A 237 18.35 16.12 -21.69
C THR A 237 17.22 15.59 -22.59
N ASN A 238 17.11 14.27 -22.70
CA ASN A 238 15.98 13.58 -23.35
C ASN A 238 15.06 12.88 -22.32
N LEU A 239 15.38 12.99 -21.02
CA LEU A 239 14.54 12.44 -19.94
C LEU A 239 13.21 13.18 -19.86
N PHE A 240 12.17 12.53 -19.37
CA PHE A 240 10.89 13.20 -19.14
C PHE A 240 11.04 14.28 -18.08
N LEU A 241 10.38 15.42 -18.27
CA LEU A 241 10.30 16.48 -17.27
C LEU A 241 8.86 16.54 -16.74
N THR A 242 8.69 16.11 -15.49
CA THR A 242 7.39 15.88 -14.85
C THR A 242 6.82 17.14 -14.20
N SER A 243 7.70 18.03 -13.71
CA SER A 243 7.29 19.23 -12.98
C SER A 243 8.24 20.39 -13.19
N VAL A 244 7.69 21.60 -13.21
CA VAL A 244 8.44 22.86 -13.29
C VAL A 244 7.91 23.85 -12.26
N SER A 245 8.81 24.55 -11.60
CA SER A 245 8.49 25.57 -10.60
C SER A 245 9.46 26.74 -10.68
N PHE A 246 8.94 27.94 -10.46
CA PHE A 246 9.70 29.18 -10.45
C PHE A 246 9.40 29.94 -9.16
N SER A 247 10.42 30.55 -8.57
CA SER A 247 10.27 31.46 -7.43
C SER A 247 10.12 32.92 -7.84
N ASP A 248 10.63 33.26 -9.03
CA ASP A 248 10.53 34.57 -9.66
C ASP A 248 10.69 34.43 -11.19
N ALA A 249 10.74 35.54 -11.91
CA ALA A 249 10.84 35.54 -13.38
C ALA A 249 12.17 34.97 -13.92
N SER A 250 13.20 34.81 -13.08
CA SER A 250 14.55 34.40 -13.45
C SER A 250 14.95 33.02 -12.91
N HIS A 251 14.52 32.65 -11.70
CA HIS A 251 14.95 31.43 -11.02
C HIS A 251 13.87 30.34 -11.10
N GLY A 252 14.21 29.22 -11.73
CA GLY A 252 13.31 28.07 -11.87
C GLY A 252 14.04 26.74 -11.85
N PHE A 253 13.29 25.70 -11.51
CA PHE A 253 13.70 24.30 -11.56
C PHE A 253 12.71 23.48 -12.39
N ALA A 254 13.24 22.52 -13.15
CA ALA A 254 12.46 21.46 -13.78
C ALA A 254 13.05 20.11 -13.35
N VAL A 255 12.20 19.18 -12.99
CA VAL A 255 12.61 17.85 -12.52
C VAL A 255 11.93 16.76 -13.34
N GLY A 256 12.47 15.54 -13.28
CA GLY A 256 11.86 14.40 -13.94
C GLY A 256 12.76 13.17 -13.94
N GLY A 257 12.63 12.31 -14.94
CA GLY A 257 13.38 11.07 -15.06
C GLY A 257 12.92 10.15 -16.19
N ASP A 258 13.14 8.85 -16.01
CA ASP A 258 12.68 7.79 -16.94
C ASP A 258 12.04 6.59 -16.22
N PHE A 259 11.64 5.59 -17.01
CA PHE A 259 11.01 4.37 -16.49
C PHE A 259 11.99 3.46 -15.72
N ASN A 260 13.30 3.68 -15.83
CA ASN A 260 14.32 2.95 -15.06
C ASN A 260 14.67 3.69 -13.76
N GLN A 261 13.84 4.65 -13.35
CA GLN A 261 13.99 5.45 -12.15
C GLN A 261 15.22 6.37 -12.14
N VAL A 262 15.82 6.64 -13.30
CA VAL A 262 16.92 7.60 -13.43
C VAL A 262 16.36 9.01 -13.50
N GLY A 263 16.74 9.85 -12.55
CA GLY A 263 16.26 11.22 -12.38
C GLY A 263 17.08 12.30 -13.07
N THR A 264 16.47 13.48 -13.19
CA THR A 264 17.17 14.72 -13.58
C THR A 264 16.63 15.91 -12.79
N ILE A 265 17.53 16.85 -12.50
CA ILE A 265 17.22 18.17 -11.96
C ILE A 265 17.87 19.20 -12.88
N LEU A 266 17.05 20.06 -13.47
CA LEU A 266 17.47 21.18 -14.29
C LEU A 266 17.20 22.48 -13.53
N LYS A 267 18.13 23.44 -13.64
CA LYS A 267 18.05 24.77 -13.06
C LYS A 267 18.19 25.83 -14.15
N THR A 268 17.43 26.90 -14.02
CA THR A 268 17.63 28.14 -14.76
C THR A 268 17.80 29.33 -13.80
N SER A 269 18.60 30.32 -14.21
CA SER A 269 18.75 31.61 -13.52
C SER A 269 18.54 32.80 -14.49
N SER A 270 18.00 32.51 -15.67
CA SER A 270 17.74 33.46 -16.76
C SER A 270 16.29 33.48 -17.22
N GLY A 271 15.39 32.85 -16.45
CA GLY A 271 13.99 32.69 -16.85
C GLY A 271 13.86 31.71 -18.01
N GLY A 272 14.62 30.62 -18.00
CA GLY A 272 14.53 29.54 -18.98
C GLY A 272 15.16 29.82 -20.34
N ALA A 273 15.94 30.90 -20.49
CA ALA A 273 16.77 31.11 -21.70
C ALA A 273 17.90 30.08 -21.79
N ASP A 274 18.38 29.61 -20.64
CA ASP A 274 19.30 28.49 -20.49
C ASP A 274 18.89 27.62 -19.30
N TRP A 275 19.07 26.31 -19.47
CA TRP A 275 18.85 25.28 -18.46
C TRP A 275 20.13 24.48 -18.27
N THR A 276 20.48 24.23 -17.02
CA THR A 276 21.68 23.49 -16.64
C THR A 276 21.31 22.33 -15.73
N SER A 277 21.87 21.15 -15.98
CA SER A 277 21.71 20.02 -15.07
C SER A 277 22.53 20.26 -13.80
N VAL A 278 21.95 19.97 -12.64
CA VAL A 278 22.61 20.01 -11.35
C VAL A 278 22.57 18.64 -10.69
N SER A 279 23.64 18.29 -9.96
CA SER A 279 23.68 17.03 -9.20
C SER A 279 22.81 17.16 -7.95
N GLY A 280 21.88 16.22 -7.77
CA GLY A 280 21.01 16.17 -6.59
C GLY A 280 20.41 14.79 -6.32
N GLY A 281 21.05 13.74 -6.82
CA GLY A 281 20.56 12.36 -6.81
C GLY A 281 20.14 11.86 -8.19
N ASN A 282 19.91 10.54 -8.28
CA ASN A 282 19.56 9.85 -9.51
C ASN A 282 18.13 9.28 -9.50
N ASN A 283 17.27 9.63 -8.53
CA ASN A 283 15.89 9.11 -8.47
C ASN A 283 14.96 9.91 -9.39
N HIS A 284 14.02 9.24 -10.05
CA HIS A 284 12.97 9.89 -10.84
C HIS A 284 12.06 10.74 -9.93
N LEU A 285 12.11 12.05 -10.16
CA LEU A 285 11.33 13.06 -9.43
C LEU A 285 10.01 13.38 -10.14
N LEU A 286 8.93 13.54 -9.39
CA LEU A 286 7.57 13.76 -9.90
C LEU A 286 7.07 15.19 -9.69
N SER A 287 7.54 15.87 -8.65
CA SER A 287 7.10 17.23 -8.34
C SER A 287 8.23 18.07 -7.76
N VAL A 288 8.27 19.37 -8.09
CA VAL A 288 9.22 20.33 -7.52
C VAL A 288 8.49 21.61 -7.12
N ILE A 289 8.92 22.20 -6.01
CA ILE A 289 8.47 23.52 -5.58
C ILE A 289 9.63 24.37 -5.11
N MET A 290 9.66 25.62 -5.57
CA MET A 290 10.53 26.65 -5.02
C MET A 290 9.79 27.49 -3.98
N LEU A 291 10.31 27.56 -2.76
CA LEU A 291 9.79 28.46 -1.73
C LEU A 291 10.38 29.88 -1.86
N ASN A 292 11.59 29.95 -2.40
CA ASN A 292 12.32 31.14 -2.81
C ASN A 292 13.51 30.70 -3.69
N SER A 293 14.33 31.65 -4.15
CA SER A 293 15.47 31.38 -5.02
C SER A 293 16.53 30.44 -4.44
N SER A 294 16.54 30.24 -3.11
CA SER A 294 17.49 29.37 -2.40
C SER A 294 16.88 28.05 -1.88
N ASN A 295 15.60 28.05 -1.53
CA ASN A 295 14.93 26.89 -0.92
C ASN A 295 14.08 26.14 -1.94
N VAL A 296 14.49 24.91 -2.25
CA VAL A 296 13.84 24.07 -3.27
C VAL A 296 13.59 22.69 -2.68
N ILE A 297 12.40 22.15 -2.93
CA ILE A 297 12.03 20.80 -2.52
C ILE A 297 11.53 20.05 -3.75
N ALA A 298 12.04 18.85 -3.97
CA ALA A 298 11.56 17.93 -4.99
C ALA A 298 11.19 16.59 -4.37
N VAL A 299 10.15 15.96 -4.88
CA VAL A 299 9.65 14.67 -4.41
C VAL A 299 9.46 13.70 -5.58
N GLY A 300 9.53 12.39 -5.34
CA GLY A 300 9.40 11.39 -6.40
C GLY A 300 9.18 9.97 -5.93
N TYR A 301 9.54 9.01 -6.80
CA TYR A 301 9.50 7.58 -6.50
C TYR A 301 10.42 7.20 -5.32
N GLU A 302 10.21 6.00 -4.77
CA GLU A 302 11.00 5.47 -3.63
C GLU A 302 10.95 6.38 -2.39
N ALA A 303 9.82 7.08 -2.18
CA ALA A 303 9.63 8.12 -1.16
C ALA A 303 10.67 9.24 -1.14
N VAL A 304 11.43 9.42 -2.23
CA VAL A 304 12.52 10.39 -2.22
C VAL A 304 11.98 11.79 -2.02
N MET A 305 12.57 12.50 -1.07
CA MET A 305 12.43 13.93 -0.93
C MET A 305 13.80 14.57 -0.93
N ARG A 306 14.05 15.44 -1.91
CA ARG A 306 15.29 16.20 -2.06
C ARG A 306 15.04 17.63 -1.63
N ARG A 307 15.91 18.18 -0.79
CA ARG A 307 15.82 19.57 -0.34
C ARG A 307 17.14 20.29 -0.55
N SER A 308 17.08 21.50 -1.09
CA SER A 308 18.22 22.41 -1.20
C SER A 308 17.93 23.70 -0.47
N GLU A 309 18.91 24.21 0.28
CA GLU A 309 18.87 25.54 0.93
C GLU A 309 19.79 26.57 0.26
N ASN A 310 20.47 26.19 -0.83
CA ASN A 310 21.45 27.03 -1.53
C ASN A 310 21.22 27.09 -3.05
N GLY A 311 19.95 27.05 -3.44
CA GLY A 311 19.50 27.22 -4.82
C GLY A 311 19.97 26.08 -5.73
N GLY A 312 19.94 24.84 -5.23
CA GLY A 312 20.27 23.62 -5.97
C GLY A 312 21.76 23.33 -6.12
N SER A 313 22.63 24.00 -5.35
CA SER A 313 24.07 23.73 -5.37
C SER A 313 24.41 22.44 -4.61
N THR A 314 23.70 22.17 -3.51
CA THR A 314 23.71 20.89 -2.79
C THR A 314 22.29 20.48 -2.42
N TRP A 315 22.08 19.18 -2.22
CA TRP A 315 20.79 18.58 -1.92
C TRP A 315 20.89 17.58 -0.77
N ASP A 316 20.05 17.76 0.24
CA ASP A 316 19.80 16.80 1.30
C ASP A 316 18.68 15.83 0.87
N THR A 317 18.68 14.62 1.44
CA THR A 317 17.66 13.59 1.16
C THR A 317 16.88 13.27 2.43
N LEU A 318 15.57 13.06 2.28
CA LEU A 318 14.69 12.54 3.32
C LEU A 318 13.83 11.43 2.71
N PRO A 319 13.52 10.37 3.47
CA PRO A 319 14.15 9.98 4.74
C PRO A 319 15.65 9.62 4.63
N ASN A 320 16.38 9.63 5.75
CA ASN A 320 17.76 9.09 5.83
C ASN A 320 17.81 7.64 6.37
N GLY A 321 16.80 6.82 6.06
CA GLY A 321 16.65 5.45 6.59
C GLY A 321 17.51 4.40 5.90
N CYS A 322 17.53 3.19 6.45
CA CYS A 322 18.11 2.02 5.75
C CYS A 322 17.24 1.68 4.54
N SER A 323 17.86 1.49 3.36
CA SER A 323 17.19 1.11 2.11
C SER A 323 17.32 -0.37 1.75
N ALA A 324 17.99 -1.16 2.59
CA ALA A 324 18.15 -2.60 2.35
C ALA A 324 16.85 -3.36 2.62
N ILE A 325 16.59 -4.45 1.88
CA ILE A 325 15.43 -5.31 2.14
C ILE A 325 15.59 -5.95 3.53
N MET A 326 14.55 -5.84 4.37
CA MET A 326 14.55 -6.44 5.70
C MET A 326 13.73 -7.72 5.69
N HIS A 327 14.31 -8.82 6.18
CA HIS A 327 13.75 -10.17 6.06
C HIS A 327 13.17 -10.70 7.37
N GLY A 328 13.72 -10.28 8.52
CA GLY A 328 13.27 -10.78 9.82
C GLY A 328 13.35 -9.73 10.94
N ILE A 329 12.46 -9.86 11.91
CA ILE A 329 12.47 -9.10 13.17
C ILE A 329 12.14 -10.05 14.32
N ASP A 330 12.71 -9.80 15.50
CA ASP A 330 12.24 -10.41 16.73
C ASP A 330 12.47 -9.44 17.91
N PHE A 331 11.68 -9.61 18.96
CA PHE A 331 11.74 -8.83 20.19
C PHE A 331 11.77 -9.76 21.40
N TYR A 332 12.65 -9.47 22.37
CA TYR A 332 12.63 -10.17 23.66
C TYR A 332 11.53 -9.63 24.59
N ASP A 333 11.40 -8.31 24.61
CA ASP A 333 10.40 -7.53 25.35
C ASP A 333 9.85 -6.41 24.44
N ASP A 334 8.87 -5.64 24.91
CA ASP A 334 8.20 -4.63 24.07
C ASP A 334 9.13 -3.45 23.65
N LEU A 335 10.37 -3.41 24.13
CA LEU A 335 11.33 -2.33 23.90
C LEU A 335 12.55 -2.78 23.08
N SER A 336 13.03 -4.00 23.33
CA SER A 336 14.32 -4.51 22.86
C SER A 336 14.11 -5.46 21.69
N GLY A 337 14.48 -5.02 20.50
CA GLY A 337 14.28 -5.76 19.25
C GLY A 337 15.44 -5.64 18.28
N ILE A 338 15.53 -6.62 17.39
CA ILE A 338 16.53 -6.70 16.32
C ILE A 338 15.81 -6.99 15.01
N ALA A 339 16.17 -6.26 13.95
CA ALA A 339 15.75 -6.50 12.59
C ALA A 339 16.98 -6.80 11.71
N VAL A 340 16.86 -7.75 10.78
CA VAL A 340 17.97 -8.19 9.92
C VAL A 340 17.55 -8.24 8.44
N GLY A 341 18.51 -8.07 7.53
CA GLY A 341 18.22 -7.97 6.10
C GLY A 341 19.42 -8.18 5.17
N GLU A 342 19.27 -7.70 3.93
CA GLU A 342 20.29 -7.71 2.87
C GLU A 342 21.56 -6.98 3.27
N ASP A 343 22.66 -7.26 2.56
CA ASP A 343 24.00 -6.66 2.77
C ASP A 343 24.51 -6.78 4.22
N GLY A 344 24.05 -7.80 4.95
CA GLY A 344 24.42 -8.02 6.35
C GLY A 344 23.85 -6.97 7.31
N ASN A 345 22.81 -6.24 6.92
CA ASN A 345 22.20 -5.22 7.76
C ASN A 345 21.59 -5.84 9.03
N ILE A 346 21.95 -5.25 10.17
CA ILE A 346 21.40 -5.56 11.47
C ILE A 346 21.05 -4.24 12.16
N LEU A 347 19.76 -4.01 12.35
CA LEU A 347 19.22 -2.86 13.08
C LEU A 347 18.79 -3.30 14.48
N LYS A 348 19.02 -2.45 15.47
CA LYS A 348 18.52 -2.65 16.83
C LYS A 348 17.72 -1.45 17.33
N THR A 349 16.76 -1.76 18.20
CA THR A 349 15.96 -0.80 18.96
C THR A 349 16.02 -1.14 20.44
N GLN A 350 15.96 -0.11 21.29
CA GLN A 350 15.79 -0.22 22.74
C GLN A 350 14.56 0.54 23.26
N ASP A 351 13.76 1.12 22.36
CA ASP A 351 12.62 1.96 22.66
C ASP A 351 11.35 1.55 21.89
N GLY A 352 11.27 0.28 21.49
CA GLY A 352 10.07 -0.26 20.82
C GLY A 352 9.92 0.22 19.37
N GLY A 353 11.05 0.40 18.68
CA GLY A 353 11.09 0.72 17.24
C GLY A 353 11.02 2.21 16.94
N LEU A 354 10.89 3.08 17.96
CA LEU A 354 10.89 4.53 17.77
C LEU A 354 12.21 5.02 17.17
N ASN A 355 13.33 4.40 17.57
CA ASN A 355 14.63 4.64 16.96
C ASN A 355 15.33 3.32 16.62
N TRP A 356 15.80 3.23 15.38
CA TRP A 356 16.63 2.13 14.90
C TRP A 356 18.08 2.60 14.72
N SER A 357 19.02 1.77 15.14
CA SER A 357 20.46 2.03 14.95
C SER A 357 21.16 0.81 14.36
N ASN A 358 22.12 1.04 13.47
CA ASN A 358 22.96 -0.01 12.90
C ASN A 358 23.85 -0.66 13.97
N SER A 359 23.97 -1.99 13.91
CA SER A 359 24.99 -2.72 14.66
C SER A 359 26.36 -2.60 13.98
N THR A 360 27.42 -2.51 14.77
CA THR A 360 28.80 -2.39 14.28
C THR A 360 29.40 -3.78 14.10
N ASN A 361 29.14 -4.43 12.97
CA ASN A 361 29.96 -5.49 12.38
C ASN A 361 29.40 -5.81 10.99
N SER A 362 30.15 -5.50 9.93
CA SER A 362 29.78 -5.83 8.55
C SER A 362 30.01 -7.32 8.33
N VAL A 363 28.97 -8.06 7.99
CA VAL A 363 29.09 -9.42 7.47
C VAL A 363 28.79 -9.32 5.97
N PRO A 364 29.62 -9.89 5.07
CA PRO A 364 29.46 -9.71 3.63
C PRO A 364 28.25 -10.46 3.01
N GLU A 365 27.43 -11.12 3.83
CA GLU A 365 26.31 -11.96 3.43
C GLU A 365 24.99 -11.44 4.03
N TYR A 366 23.86 -11.74 3.38
CA TYR A 366 22.52 -11.33 3.79
C TYR A 366 21.93 -12.22 4.89
N PHE A 367 21.05 -11.68 5.73
CA PHE A 367 20.33 -12.41 6.78
C PHE A 367 18.84 -12.58 6.45
N ASN A 368 18.33 -13.81 6.53
CA ASN A 368 16.93 -14.13 6.26
C ASN A 368 16.04 -14.06 7.51
N ALA A 369 16.57 -14.39 8.70
CA ALA A 369 15.77 -14.45 9.91
C ALA A 369 16.61 -14.21 11.17
N VAL A 370 15.93 -13.80 12.25
CA VAL A 370 16.51 -13.57 13.57
C VAL A 370 15.61 -14.17 14.65
N SER A 371 16.21 -14.65 15.74
CA SER A 371 15.50 -15.07 16.96
C SER A 371 16.19 -14.52 18.21
N MET A 372 15.42 -13.95 19.13
CA MET A 372 15.86 -13.31 20.38
C MET A 372 15.37 -14.06 21.62
N PRO A 373 15.94 -15.25 21.95
CA PRO A 373 15.53 -16.01 23.12
C PRO A 373 15.90 -15.35 24.47
N GLY A 374 16.69 -14.27 24.46
CA GLY A 374 17.02 -13.48 25.64
C GLY A 374 17.29 -12.02 25.30
N LYS A 375 17.18 -11.12 26.29
CA LYS A 375 17.39 -9.67 26.09
C LYS A 375 18.74 -9.33 25.45
N LEU A 376 19.77 -10.10 25.81
CA LEU A 376 21.13 -9.92 25.30
C LEU A 376 21.53 -10.96 24.26
N ILE A 377 20.73 -12.02 24.09
CA ILE A 377 21.07 -13.19 23.27
C ILE A 377 20.15 -13.23 22.07
N ALA A 378 20.75 -13.15 20.88
CA ALA A 378 20.05 -13.29 19.62
C ALA A 378 20.89 -14.05 18.60
N TYR A 379 20.19 -14.68 17.66
CA TYR A 379 20.77 -15.48 16.59
C TYR A 379 20.21 -14.99 15.26
N ALA A 380 21.08 -14.61 14.33
CA ALA A 380 20.73 -14.21 12.97
C ALA A 380 21.26 -15.24 11.97
N VAL A 381 20.47 -15.62 10.97
CA VAL A 381 20.80 -16.70 10.04
C VAL A 381 20.58 -16.27 8.60
N GLY A 382 21.37 -16.78 7.65
CA GLY A 382 21.33 -16.24 6.29
C GLY A 382 22.11 -17.00 5.23
N GLY A 383 22.54 -16.23 4.21
CA GLY A 383 23.28 -16.70 3.04
C GLY A 383 24.58 -17.42 3.40
N GLY A 384 24.96 -18.40 2.58
CA GLY A 384 26.15 -19.22 2.77
C GLY A 384 26.11 -20.14 3.99
N GLY A 385 24.95 -20.30 4.63
CA GLY A 385 24.82 -21.02 5.91
C GLY A 385 25.33 -20.22 7.11
N THR A 386 25.43 -18.89 6.96
CA THR A 386 25.87 -17.99 8.02
C THR A 386 24.93 -18.06 9.22
N VAL A 387 25.50 -18.24 10.41
CA VAL A 387 24.81 -18.12 11.69
C VAL A 387 25.62 -17.20 12.60
N MET A 388 25.04 -16.07 12.99
CA MET A 388 25.68 -15.12 13.90
C MET A 388 24.96 -15.13 15.25
N LYS A 389 25.71 -15.03 16.34
CA LYS A 389 25.20 -14.92 17.71
C LYS A 389 25.69 -13.63 18.38
N THR A 390 24.80 -12.94 19.06
CA THR A 390 25.14 -11.89 20.02
C THR A 390 24.89 -12.40 21.44
N ILE A 391 25.66 -11.88 22.40
CA ILE A 391 25.45 -12.05 23.85
C ILE A 391 25.39 -10.69 24.59
N ASP A 392 25.37 -9.57 23.86
CA ASP A 392 25.35 -8.21 24.40
C ASP A 392 24.22 -7.33 23.82
N GLY A 393 23.16 -7.95 23.28
CA GLY A 393 21.99 -7.24 22.76
C GLY A 393 22.21 -6.60 21.39
N GLY A 394 23.03 -7.22 20.53
CA GLY A 394 23.27 -6.76 19.16
C GLY A 394 24.26 -5.61 19.09
N GLN A 395 25.20 -5.50 20.05
CA GLN A 395 26.34 -4.60 19.92
C GLN A 395 27.44 -5.29 19.12
N ASN A 396 27.72 -6.56 19.45
CA ASN A 396 28.70 -7.39 18.76
C ASN A 396 28.11 -8.75 18.39
N TRP A 397 28.55 -9.27 17.25
CA TRP A 397 28.10 -10.54 16.70
C TRP A 397 29.29 -11.46 16.44
N THR A 398 29.14 -12.74 16.78
CA THR A 398 30.13 -13.80 16.59
C THR A 398 29.59 -14.84 15.60
N LEU A 399 30.38 -15.23 14.61
CA LEU A 399 30.04 -16.29 13.67
C LEU A 399 30.08 -17.66 14.36
N LEU A 400 29.06 -18.48 14.11
CA LEU A 400 28.94 -19.86 14.54
C LEU A 400 29.03 -20.78 13.32
N GLU A 401 29.89 -21.79 13.39
CA GLU A 401 30.07 -22.79 12.33
C GLU A 401 29.09 -23.95 12.55
N THR A 402 28.18 -24.17 11.59
CA THR A 402 27.20 -25.27 11.66
C THR A 402 27.65 -26.53 10.92
N GLY A 403 28.60 -26.40 9.99
CA GLY A 403 29.11 -27.51 9.17
C GLY A 403 28.17 -28.00 8.05
N ALA A 404 26.96 -27.44 7.91
CA ALA A 404 25.99 -27.87 6.90
C ALA A 404 26.20 -27.25 5.51
N GLY A 405 26.78 -26.04 5.42
CA GLY A 405 27.16 -25.40 4.15
C GLY A 405 26.01 -24.93 3.24
N TYR A 406 24.75 -24.96 3.69
CA TYR A 406 23.57 -24.52 2.93
C TYR A 406 22.93 -23.28 3.54
N ASN A 407 22.22 -22.49 2.71
CA ASN A 407 21.51 -21.29 3.13
C ASN A 407 20.43 -21.59 4.18
N TYR A 408 20.45 -20.85 5.28
CA TYR A 408 19.39 -20.88 6.29
C TYR A 408 18.37 -19.78 6.03
N ILE A 409 17.09 -20.16 6.02
CA ILE A 409 15.98 -19.26 5.69
C ILE A 409 15.20 -18.87 6.95
N ALA A 410 15.04 -19.78 7.91
CA ALA A 410 14.36 -19.49 9.17
C ALA A 410 15.09 -20.06 10.38
N VAL A 411 14.90 -19.41 11.52
CA VAL A 411 15.45 -19.79 12.82
C VAL A 411 14.37 -19.67 13.89
N HIS A 412 14.32 -20.63 14.81
CA HIS A 412 13.43 -20.61 15.95
C HIS A 412 14.13 -21.15 17.19
N PHE A 413 14.33 -20.30 18.20
CA PHE A 413 14.81 -20.71 19.52
C PHE A 413 13.65 -20.77 20.52
N THR A 414 13.55 -21.90 21.24
CA THR A 414 12.55 -22.09 22.31
C THR A 414 13.05 -21.58 23.66
N ASN A 415 14.38 -21.46 23.80
CA ASN A 415 15.11 -20.86 24.91
C ASN A 415 16.55 -20.58 24.43
N PRO A 416 17.42 -19.94 25.24
CA PRO A 416 18.78 -19.59 24.79
C PRO A 416 19.67 -20.76 24.34
N ASP A 417 19.37 -21.98 24.78
CA ASP A 417 20.18 -23.17 24.53
C ASP A 417 19.62 -24.06 23.41
N LYS A 418 18.30 -24.07 23.22
CA LYS A 418 17.62 -24.97 22.26
C LYS A 418 17.02 -24.21 21.09
N GLY A 419 17.56 -24.45 19.90
CA GLY A 419 17.12 -23.80 18.66
C GLY A 419 17.15 -24.70 17.44
N TYR A 420 16.41 -24.28 16.42
CA TYR A 420 16.22 -25.01 15.17
C TYR A 420 16.38 -24.04 13.99
N LEU A 421 17.10 -24.48 12.95
CA LEU A 421 17.26 -23.76 11.69
C LEU A 421 16.72 -24.62 10.57
N VAL A 422 16.06 -23.96 9.62
CA VAL A 422 15.63 -24.59 8.37
C VAL A 422 16.06 -23.77 7.17
N GLY A 423 16.24 -24.43 6.02
CA GLY A 423 16.63 -23.72 4.80
C GLY A 423 16.62 -24.58 3.55
N SER A 424 17.54 -24.29 2.64
CA SER A 424 17.64 -24.97 1.34
C SER A 424 18.10 -26.43 1.49
N ASN A 425 17.74 -27.26 0.53
CA ASN A 425 18.11 -28.69 0.43
C ASN A 425 17.74 -29.53 1.67
N GLY A 426 16.59 -29.25 2.28
CA GLY A 426 16.05 -30.01 3.41
C GLY A 426 16.88 -29.84 4.68
N SER A 427 17.75 -28.83 4.74
CA SER A 427 18.61 -28.58 5.89
C SER A 427 17.74 -28.26 7.09
N ILE A 428 17.62 -29.21 8.02
CA ILE A 428 17.05 -29.00 9.34
C ILE A 428 18.16 -29.22 10.35
N VAL A 429 18.50 -28.20 11.12
CA VAL A 429 19.63 -28.24 12.05
C VAL A 429 19.15 -27.83 13.42
N LYS A 430 19.60 -28.54 14.45
CA LYS A 430 19.20 -28.35 15.85
C LYS A 430 20.42 -28.11 16.72
N THR A 431 20.31 -27.21 17.68
CA THR A 431 21.25 -27.13 18.81
C THR A 431 20.51 -27.37 20.11
N SER A 432 21.22 -27.91 21.10
CA SER A 432 20.73 -28.07 22.48
C SER A 432 21.67 -27.40 23.51
N ASP A 433 22.68 -26.67 23.05
CA ASP A 433 23.73 -26.03 23.87
C ASP A 433 24.04 -24.58 23.43
N GLY A 434 23.08 -23.92 22.78
CA GLY A 434 23.17 -22.51 22.40
C GLY A 434 24.09 -22.25 21.22
N GLY A 435 24.21 -23.24 20.32
CA GLY A 435 24.98 -23.16 19.09
C GLY A 435 26.46 -23.50 19.26
N LEU A 436 26.85 -24.17 20.35
CA LEU A 436 28.19 -24.73 20.48
C LEU A 436 28.33 -26.00 19.63
N THR A 437 27.27 -26.81 19.57
CA THR A 437 27.15 -27.97 18.69
C THR A 437 25.81 -27.99 17.95
N TRP A 438 25.81 -28.65 16.80
CA TRP A 438 24.71 -28.71 15.85
C TRP A 438 24.45 -30.14 15.39
N ASP A 439 23.25 -30.64 15.64
CA ASP A 439 22.71 -31.89 15.11
C ASP A 439 22.05 -31.62 13.77
N ILE A 440 22.59 -32.20 12.69
CA ILE A 440 22.05 -32.05 11.34
C ILE A 440 21.12 -33.22 11.03
N PHE A 441 19.87 -32.91 10.72
CA PHE A 441 18.94 -33.87 10.15
C PHE A 441 19.04 -33.82 8.63
N SER A 442 19.35 -34.97 8.03
CA SER A 442 19.37 -35.16 6.57
C SER A 442 18.48 -36.35 6.22
N ASP A 443 17.34 -36.11 5.57
CA ASP A 443 16.48 -37.18 5.05
C ASP A 443 16.78 -37.56 3.59
N GLY A 444 17.75 -36.88 2.96
CA GLY A 444 18.15 -37.10 1.57
C GLY A 444 17.17 -36.56 0.53
N THR A 445 16.14 -35.79 0.94
CA THR A 445 15.20 -35.17 0.02
C THR A 445 15.53 -33.69 -0.24
N PRO A 446 15.55 -33.23 -1.51
CA PRO A 446 15.91 -31.86 -1.89
C PRO A 446 14.77 -30.86 -1.66
N ASN A 447 14.27 -30.77 -0.42
CA ASN A 447 13.20 -29.83 -0.07
C ASN A 447 13.75 -28.41 0.14
N VAL A 448 12.91 -27.39 0.08
CA VAL A 448 13.23 -26.04 0.55
C VAL A 448 12.23 -25.68 1.63
N LEU A 449 12.71 -25.36 2.84
CA LEU A 449 11.86 -24.96 3.96
C LEU A 449 12.00 -23.46 4.22
N PHE A 450 10.88 -22.75 4.18
CA PHE A 450 10.83 -21.29 4.38
C PHE A 450 10.59 -20.90 5.84
N ASN A 451 9.95 -21.75 6.63
CA ASN A 451 9.62 -21.41 8.01
C ASN A 451 9.57 -22.65 8.90
N VAL A 452 9.84 -22.44 10.20
CA VAL A 452 9.79 -23.46 11.24
C VAL A 452 9.14 -22.89 12.50
N CYS A 453 8.24 -23.65 13.10
CA CYS A 453 7.51 -23.27 14.31
C CYS A 453 7.42 -24.44 15.28
N PHE A 454 7.57 -24.17 16.58
CA PHE A 454 7.39 -25.14 17.65
C PHE A 454 6.32 -24.65 18.63
N PRO A 455 5.06 -25.14 18.55
CA PRO A 455 4.03 -24.79 19.53
C PRO A 455 4.33 -25.29 20.94
N ASP A 456 5.16 -26.33 21.06
CA ASP A 456 5.65 -26.84 22.34
C ASP A 456 7.07 -27.44 22.18
N SER A 457 7.63 -27.98 23.28
CA SER A 457 9.02 -28.46 23.31
C SER A 457 9.31 -29.72 22.47
N LEU A 458 8.26 -30.45 22.06
CA LEU A 458 8.32 -31.72 21.34
C LEU A 458 7.73 -31.62 19.93
N THR A 459 6.60 -30.93 19.78
CA THR A 459 5.90 -30.78 18.51
C THR A 459 6.45 -29.61 17.73
N GLY A 460 6.79 -29.82 16.46
CA GLY A 460 7.27 -28.77 15.56
C GLY A 460 6.86 -29.00 14.11
N TYR A 461 6.80 -27.92 13.34
CA TYR A 461 6.37 -27.91 11.95
C TYR A 461 7.34 -27.12 11.09
N GLY A 462 7.70 -27.66 9.93
CA GLY A 462 8.47 -27.00 8.88
C GLY A 462 7.67 -26.94 7.59
N VAL A 463 7.63 -25.79 6.92
CA VAL A 463 6.82 -25.61 5.70
C VAL A 463 7.65 -25.12 4.53
N GLY A 464 7.29 -25.55 3.33
CA GLY A 464 7.96 -25.12 2.10
C GLY A 464 7.51 -25.88 0.86
N TYR A 465 8.47 -26.32 0.03
CA TYR A 465 8.19 -27.15 -1.15
C TYR A 465 9.19 -28.30 -1.38
N ASP A 466 8.80 -29.29 -2.18
CA ASP A 466 9.64 -30.39 -2.67
C ASP A 466 10.33 -30.08 -4.02
N GLN A 467 11.21 -30.96 -4.52
CA GLN A 467 11.86 -30.81 -5.83
C GLN A 467 10.93 -30.59 -7.04
N ASN A 468 9.66 -30.96 -6.93
CA ASN A 468 8.67 -30.80 -8.00
C ASN A 468 7.83 -29.53 -7.81
N TYR A 469 8.18 -28.66 -6.84
CA TYR A 469 7.43 -27.47 -6.45
C TYR A 469 6.02 -27.82 -5.93
N ASN A 470 5.89 -28.95 -5.25
CA ASN A 470 4.71 -29.27 -4.47
C ASN A 470 4.86 -28.73 -3.05
N GLU A 471 3.76 -28.25 -2.48
CA GLU A 471 3.71 -27.79 -1.10
C GLU A 471 3.99 -28.93 -0.13
N ILE A 472 4.82 -28.69 0.88
CA ILE A 472 5.15 -29.68 1.91
C ILE A 472 5.02 -29.09 3.31
N ILE A 473 4.42 -29.87 4.21
CA ILE A 473 4.46 -29.64 5.66
C ILE A 473 5.13 -30.84 6.31
N LEU A 474 6.26 -30.61 6.97
CA LEU A 474 6.94 -31.59 7.81
C LEU A 474 6.53 -31.38 9.26
N LYS A 475 6.36 -32.48 10.01
CA LYS A 475 6.06 -32.49 11.43
C LYS A 475 7.08 -33.33 12.21
N THR A 476 7.45 -32.86 13.39
CA THR A 476 8.14 -33.63 14.42
C THR A 476 7.27 -33.73 15.68
N ASP A 477 7.32 -34.87 16.36
CA ASP A 477 6.66 -35.10 17.66
C ASP A 477 7.69 -35.47 18.76
N ASN A 478 8.99 -35.34 18.46
CA ASN A 478 10.10 -35.73 19.35
C ASN A 478 11.18 -34.65 19.48
N GLY A 479 10.80 -33.38 19.33
CA GLY A 479 11.69 -32.24 19.52
C GLY A 479 12.77 -32.14 18.46
N GLY A 480 12.40 -32.42 17.21
CA GLY A 480 13.26 -32.28 16.03
C GLY A 480 14.28 -33.40 15.82
N VAL A 481 14.14 -34.54 16.50
CA VAL A 481 15.02 -35.71 16.27
C VAL A 481 14.66 -36.39 14.95
N SER A 482 13.38 -36.42 14.58
CA SER A 482 12.91 -36.90 13.28
C SER A 482 11.74 -36.06 12.77
N TRP A 483 11.63 -35.97 11.44
CA TRP A 483 10.59 -35.22 10.73
C TRP A 483 9.88 -36.12 9.72
N LEU A 484 8.56 -35.96 9.60
CA LEU A 484 7.72 -36.73 8.67
C LEU A 484 6.77 -35.79 7.90
N PRO A 485 6.54 -36.02 6.60
CA PRO A 485 5.56 -35.25 5.84
C PRO A 485 4.13 -35.55 6.30
N VAL A 486 3.34 -34.50 6.54
CA VAL A 486 1.93 -34.59 6.97
C VAL A 486 0.96 -33.89 6.00
N TYR A 487 1.48 -33.20 4.99
CA TYR A 487 0.69 -32.59 3.92
C TYR A 487 1.54 -32.54 2.65
N ASN A 488 0.91 -32.91 1.52
CA ASN A 488 1.44 -32.76 0.16
C ASN A 488 0.28 -32.44 -0.79
N SER A 489 0.45 -31.42 -1.64
CA SER A 489 -0.52 -31.05 -2.69
C SER A 489 0.14 -31.08 -4.08
N THR A 490 -0.60 -30.73 -5.14
CA THR A 490 -0.05 -30.62 -6.50
C THR A 490 0.09 -29.16 -6.91
N GLY A 491 1.25 -28.57 -6.61
CA GLY A 491 1.67 -27.23 -7.06
C GLY A 491 1.44 -26.10 -6.06
N GLY A 492 2.50 -25.35 -5.77
CA GLY A 492 2.48 -24.18 -4.88
C GLY A 492 3.72 -24.14 -3.99
N TYR A 493 3.77 -23.19 -3.08
CA TYR A 493 4.75 -23.22 -1.99
C TYR A 493 4.25 -22.47 -0.76
N LEU A 494 4.55 -23.04 0.40
CA LEU A 494 4.16 -22.54 1.71
C LEU A 494 5.27 -21.67 2.28
N LYS A 495 4.92 -20.49 2.81
CA LYS A 495 5.88 -19.48 3.25
C LYS A 495 6.00 -19.33 4.75
N SER A 496 4.89 -19.38 5.47
CA SER A 496 4.89 -19.13 6.91
C SER A 496 3.90 -20.04 7.61
N VAL A 497 4.26 -20.53 8.78
CA VAL A 497 3.42 -21.38 9.63
C VAL A 497 3.32 -20.78 11.02
N PHE A 498 2.11 -20.77 11.58
CA PHE A 498 1.87 -20.30 12.94
C PHE A 498 0.85 -21.19 13.64
N PHE A 499 1.14 -21.56 14.88
CA PHE A 499 0.23 -22.34 15.73
C PHE A 499 -0.22 -21.52 16.94
N THR A 500 -1.54 -21.47 17.15
CA THR A 500 -2.15 -20.83 18.34
C THR A 500 -2.25 -21.78 19.53
N SER A 501 -2.12 -23.08 19.27
CA SER A 501 -2.05 -24.17 20.25
C SER A 501 -1.40 -25.39 19.59
N SER A 502 -1.20 -26.49 20.32
CA SER A 502 -0.75 -27.76 19.74
C SER A 502 -1.76 -28.40 18.75
N TYR A 503 -2.99 -27.88 18.65
CA TYR A 503 -4.05 -28.42 17.78
C TYR A 503 -4.41 -27.51 16.61
N THR A 504 -4.37 -26.19 16.81
CA THR A 504 -4.84 -25.22 15.82
C THR A 504 -3.68 -24.45 15.21
N GLY A 505 -3.51 -24.59 13.90
CA GLY A 505 -2.44 -23.97 13.13
C GLY A 505 -2.89 -23.43 11.79
N PHE A 506 -2.13 -22.48 11.28
CA PHE A 506 -2.36 -21.77 10.03
C PHE A 506 -1.07 -21.75 9.21
N VAL A 507 -1.20 -21.96 7.90
CA VAL A 507 -0.10 -21.83 6.95
C VAL A 507 -0.54 -20.93 5.82
N VAL A 508 0.35 -20.06 5.38
CA VAL A 508 0.11 -19.17 4.23
C VAL A 508 1.21 -19.36 3.19
N GLY A 509 0.86 -19.09 1.93
CA GLY A 509 1.78 -19.15 0.81
C GLY A 509 1.12 -18.67 -0.48
N TYR A 510 1.46 -19.31 -1.59
CA TYR A 510 0.78 -19.08 -2.88
C TYR A 510 0.11 -20.37 -3.37
N PRO A 511 -1.21 -20.37 -3.66
CA PRO A 511 -2.20 -19.29 -3.51
C PRO A 511 -3.09 -19.44 -2.25
N VAL A 512 -2.66 -20.20 -1.25
CA VAL A 512 -3.56 -20.78 -0.23
C VAL A 512 -3.33 -20.25 1.19
N ILE A 513 -4.41 -20.20 1.97
CA ILE A 513 -4.36 -20.28 3.44
C ILE A 513 -4.84 -21.65 3.86
N LEU A 514 -3.99 -22.41 4.54
CA LEU A 514 -4.33 -23.70 5.13
C LEU A 514 -4.62 -23.53 6.62
N LYS A 515 -5.58 -24.28 7.13
CA LYS A 515 -5.90 -24.36 8.56
C LYS A 515 -5.99 -25.80 9.01
N THR A 516 -5.46 -26.07 10.19
CA THR A 516 -5.67 -27.32 10.91
C THR A 516 -6.32 -27.06 12.26
N VAL A 517 -7.12 -28.01 12.73
CA VAL A 517 -7.74 -28.01 14.07
C VAL A 517 -7.46 -29.30 14.85
N ASP A 518 -6.64 -30.20 14.30
CA ASP A 518 -6.33 -31.53 14.85
C ASP A 518 -4.82 -31.79 15.02
N GLY A 519 -4.01 -30.72 15.02
CA GLY A 519 -2.56 -30.79 15.18
C GLY A 519 -1.84 -31.18 13.89
N GLY A 520 -2.39 -30.79 12.74
CA GLY A 520 -1.80 -31.04 11.42
C GLY A 520 -1.97 -32.48 10.93
N GLN A 521 -2.97 -33.22 11.45
CA GLN A 521 -3.37 -34.51 10.86
C GLN A 521 -4.17 -34.28 9.58
N THR A 522 -5.01 -33.24 9.56
CA THR A 522 -5.70 -32.75 8.38
C THR A 522 -5.55 -31.24 8.22
N TRP A 523 -5.59 -30.78 6.97
CA TRP A 523 -5.50 -29.38 6.58
C TRP A 523 -6.66 -29.04 5.64
N GLU A 524 -7.37 -27.97 5.95
CA GLU A 524 -8.46 -27.41 5.15
C GLU A 524 -7.96 -26.16 4.43
N GLU A 525 -8.25 -26.05 3.14
CA GLU A 525 -7.91 -24.91 2.30
C GLU A 525 -9.02 -23.86 2.35
N TYR A 526 -8.64 -22.61 2.54
CA TYR A 526 -9.57 -21.48 2.51
C TYR A 526 -9.29 -20.63 1.27
N ASP A 527 -10.30 -20.49 0.41
CA ASP A 527 -10.24 -19.63 -0.75
C ASP A 527 -10.13 -18.16 -0.30
N LEU A 528 -9.14 -17.48 -0.85
CA LEU A 528 -8.91 -16.07 -0.60
C LEU A 528 -9.87 -15.20 -1.42
N GLU A 529 -10.36 -14.12 -0.81
CA GLU A 529 -11.24 -13.14 -1.45
C GLU A 529 -10.56 -12.45 -2.65
N TYR A 530 -9.22 -12.44 -2.67
CA TYR A 530 -8.37 -11.94 -3.75
C TYR A 530 -7.62 -13.10 -4.45
N PRO A 531 -8.10 -13.58 -5.62
CA PRO A 531 -7.42 -14.63 -6.37
C PRO A 531 -6.00 -14.21 -6.77
N GLY A 532 -5.00 -15.02 -6.46
CA GLY A 532 -3.59 -14.74 -6.76
C GLY A 532 -2.83 -13.98 -5.67
N SER A 533 -3.43 -13.78 -4.49
CA SER A 533 -2.73 -13.20 -3.33
C SER A 533 -1.55 -14.08 -2.91
N TYR A 534 -0.40 -13.45 -2.73
CA TYR A 534 0.83 -14.11 -2.34
C TYR A 534 1.26 -13.62 -0.96
N TYR A 535 0.91 -14.39 0.07
CA TYR A 535 1.28 -14.10 1.45
C TYR A 535 2.67 -14.63 1.78
N GLN A 536 3.41 -13.83 2.55
CA GLN A 536 4.77 -14.13 3.00
C GLN A 536 4.82 -14.51 4.48
N SER A 537 3.93 -13.96 5.30
CA SER A 537 3.96 -14.18 6.75
C SER A 537 2.57 -14.18 7.36
N VAL A 538 2.36 -15.02 8.38
CA VAL A 538 1.13 -15.12 9.17
C VAL A 538 1.45 -15.13 10.66
N TYR A 539 0.65 -14.41 11.44
CA TYR A 539 0.80 -14.33 12.88
C TYR A 539 -0.55 -14.25 13.57
N PHE A 540 -0.73 -14.97 14.68
CA PHE A 540 -1.94 -14.87 15.50
C PHE A 540 -1.61 -14.34 16.90
N THR A 541 -2.38 -13.36 17.35
CA THR A 541 -2.24 -12.78 18.70
C THR A 541 -3.03 -13.54 19.75
N ASP A 542 -4.07 -14.25 19.31
CA ASP A 542 -4.84 -15.19 20.10
C ASP A 542 -5.53 -16.20 19.17
N ARG A 543 -6.38 -17.07 19.71
CA ARG A 543 -7.06 -18.14 18.95
C ARG A 543 -8.06 -17.64 17.89
N LEU A 544 -8.48 -16.37 17.95
CA LEU A 544 -9.47 -15.79 17.03
C LEU A 544 -8.85 -14.74 16.11
N THR A 545 -7.86 -13.99 16.60
CA THR A 545 -7.34 -12.80 15.93
C THR A 545 -6.00 -13.09 15.27
N GLY A 546 -6.01 -13.06 13.93
CA GLY A 546 -4.85 -13.37 13.09
C GLY A 546 -4.61 -12.33 12.00
N TYR A 547 -3.39 -12.31 11.51
CA TYR A 547 -2.92 -11.35 10.52
C TYR A 547 -2.03 -12.05 9.49
N ALA A 548 -2.14 -11.66 8.23
CA ALA A 548 -1.29 -12.14 7.15
C ALA A 548 -0.83 -10.96 6.28
N VAL A 549 0.43 -11.00 5.84
CA VAL A 549 1.02 -9.97 4.97
C VAL A 549 1.71 -10.56 3.77
N GLY A 550 1.82 -9.81 2.67
CA GLY A 550 2.30 -10.35 1.39
C GLY A 550 2.75 -9.32 0.36
N GLU A 551 2.85 -9.77 -0.90
CA GLU A 551 3.21 -8.92 -2.04
C GLU A 551 2.26 -7.73 -2.22
N ASP A 552 2.73 -6.71 -2.91
CA ASP A 552 2.03 -5.45 -3.18
C ASP A 552 1.40 -4.76 -1.94
N GLY A 553 2.06 -4.87 -0.79
CA GLY A 553 1.60 -4.24 0.45
C GLY A 553 0.42 -4.93 1.12
N LEU A 554 0.08 -6.15 0.70
CA LEU A 554 -1.11 -6.86 1.15
C LEU A 554 -1.09 -7.05 2.67
N TYR A 555 -2.19 -6.68 3.32
CA TYR A 555 -2.43 -6.86 4.74
C TYR A 555 -3.84 -7.39 4.96
N SER A 556 -3.94 -8.51 5.67
CA SER A 556 -5.19 -9.18 5.92
C SER A 556 -5.35 -9.51 7.39
N LYS A 557 -6.57 -9.36 7.89
CA LYS A 557 -6.91 -9.58 9.29
C LYS A 557 -8.14 -10.47 9.42
N THR A 558 -8.08 -11.41 10.35
CA THR A 558 -9.24 -12.19 10.80
C THR A 558 -9.51 -11.93 12.29
N THR A 559 -10.78 -11.99 12.68
CA THR A 559 -11.22 -11.95 14.08
C THR A 559 -12.11 -13.15 14.45
N ASP A 560 -12.21 -14.13 13.55
CA ASP A 560 -13.05 -15.31 13.67
C ASP A 560 -12.27 -16.62 13.42
N ALA A 561 -11.00 -16.63 13.78
CA ALA A 561 -10.08 -17.77 13.64
C ALA A 561 -9.85 -18.19 12.18
N GLY A 562 -9.76 -17.21 11.27
CA GLY A 562 -9.46 -17.40 9.87
C GLY A 562 -10.65 -17.89 9.03
N SER A 563 -11.87 -17.85 9.56
CA SER A 563 -13.08 -18.18 8.79
C SER A 563 -13.40 -17.08 7.78
N THR A 564 -13.16 -15.82 8.13
CA THR A 564 -13.19 -14.68 7.22
C THR A 564 -11.96 -13.80 7.42
N TRP A 565 -11.51 -13.18 6.32
CA TRP A 565 -10.37 -12.27 6.30
C TRP A 565 -10.79 -10.95 5.67
N SER A 566 -10.47 -9.85 6.34
CA SER A 566 -10.64 -8.49 5.83
C SER A 566 -9.29 -8.00 5.34
N THR A 567 -9.21 -7.54 4.09
CA THR A 567 -7.96 -7.30 3.36
C THR A 567 -7.84 -5.84 2.93
N SER A 568 -6.67 -5.25 3.08
CA SER A 568 -6.31 -3.90 2.61
C SER A 568 -4.85 -3.84 2.15
N ARG A 569 -4.38 -2.67 1.70
CA ARG A 569 -2.97 -2.44 1.33
C ARG A 569 -2.34 -1.39 2.24
N LEU A 570 -1.22 -1.70 2.88
CA LEU A 570 -0.53 -0.75 3.76
C LEU A 570 0.49 0.13 3.00
N THR A 571 1.08 -0.43 1.95
CA THR A 571 2.17 0.17 1.17
C THR A 571 2.08 -0.24 -0.29
N GLU A 572 2.87 0.36 -1.17
CA GLU A 572 3.09 -0.19 -2.53
C GLU A 572 4.04 -1.39 -2.50
N ASN A 573 4.95 -1.37 -1.52
CA ASN A 573 6.02 -2.32 -1.36
C ASN A 573 5.54 -3.65 -0.79
N ALA A 574 6.14 -4.75 -1.25
CA ALA A 574 5.89 -6.07 -0.71
C ALA A 574 6.26 -6.15 0.78
N LEU A 575 5.38 -6.78 1.57
CA LEU A 575 5.57 -7.03 2.99
C LEU A 575 6.04 -8.47 3.17
N ARG A 576 7.14 -8.64 3.90
CA ARG A 576 7.86 -9.91 4.06
C ARG A 576 7.54 -10.60 5.37
N TYR A 577 7.31 -9.84 6.44
CA TYR A 577 7.18 -10.42 7.77
C TYR A 577 6.21 -9.63 8.65
N ILE A 578 5.43 -10.32 9.48
CA ILE A 578 4.60 -9.72 10.52
C ILE A 578 4.89 -10.36 11.88
N TYR A 579 5.00 -9.53 12.90
CA TYR A 579 5.33 -9.94 14.27
C TYR A 579 4.49 -9.15 15.27
N PHE A 580 4.15 -9.76 16.42
CA PHE A 580 3.56 -9.04 17.54
C PHE A 580 4.35 -9.27 18.83
N THR A 581 4.60 -8.20 19.56
CA THR A 581 5.14 -8.25 20.92
C THR A 581 4.07 -8.71 21.92
N LYS A 582 4.48 -8.98 23.16
CA LYS A 582 3.59 -9.49 24.22
C LYS A 582 2.46 -8.52 24.57
N ASN A 583 2.71 -7.21 24.51
CA ASN A 583 1.67 -6.19 24.70
C ASN A 583 0.81 -5.91 23.45
N LYS A 584 0.92 -6.74 22.41
CA LYS A 584 0.20 -6.65 21.13
C LYS A 584 0.63 -5.49 20.22
N THR A 585 1.82 -4.93 20.39
CA THR A 585 2.38 -4.06 19.34
C THR A 585 2.76 -4.92 18.14
N ALA A 586 2.16 -4.62 16.99
CA ALA A 586 2.44 -5.26 15.73
C ALA A 586 3.62 -4.56 15.04
N TYR A 587 4.47 -5.32 14.36
CA TYR A 587 5.48 -4.84 13.44
C TYR A 587 5.34 -5.56 12.12
N VAL A 588 5.45 -4.82 11.02
CA VAL A 588 5.48 -5.39 9.67
C VAL A 588 6.72 -4.90 8.95
N LEU A 589 7.43 -5.81 8.29
CA LEU A 589 8.63 -5.52 7.50
C LEU A 589 8.40 -5.78 6.03
N GLY A 590 9.15 -5.09 5.18
CA GLY A 590 9.05 -5.24 3.74
C GLY A 590 10.35 -4.90 3.00
N ILE A 591 10.22 -4.78 1.67
CA ILE A 591 11.29 -4.31 0.80
C ILE A 591 11.65 -2.83 1.09
N ASP A 592 12.84 -2.42 0.66
CA ASP A 592 13.38 -1.05 0.79
C ASP A 592 13.43 -0.52 2.24
N GLY A 593 13.72 -1.40 3.20
CA GLY A 593 13.85 -1.03 4.60
C GLY A 593 12.52 -0.77 5.32
N THR A 594 11.39 -1.11 4.71
CA THR A 594 10.06 -0.87 5.27
C THR A 594 9.91 -1.52 6.63
N ILE A 595 9.61 -0.71 7.65
CA ILE A 595 9.19 -1.13 9.00
C ILE A 595 7.99 -0.28 9.39
N LEU A 596 6.85 -0.93 9.62
CA LEU A 596 5.62 -0.33 10.15
C LEU A 596 5.35 -0.88 11.54
N SER A 597 4.75 -0.08 12.43
CA SER A 597 4.25 -0.56 13.72
C SER A 597 2.85 -0.04 14.06
N THR A 598 2.06 -0.81 14.81
CA THR A 598 0.79 -0.32 15.38
C THR A 598 0.52 -0.97 16.73
N TYR A 599 -0.20 -0.29 17.63
CA TYR A 599 -0.70 -0.92 18.85
C TYR A 599 -1.94 -1.77 18.51
N THR A 600 -1.96 -3.03 18.96
CA THR A 600 -3.02 -4.04 18.78
C THR A 600 -3.34 -4.52 17.36
N GLY A 601 -2.66 -4.05 16.31
CA GLY A 601 -2.97 -4.46 14.93
C GLY A 601 -4.34 -3.96 14.44
N ASN A 602 -4.94 -3.01 15.14
CA ASN A 602 -6.33 -2.58 14.92
C ASN A 602 -6.42 -1.43 13.92
N VAL A 603 -6.04 -1.68 12.67
CA VAL A 603 -6.51 -0.82 11.57
C VAL A 603 -8.02 -0.93 11.54
N SER A 604 -8.73 0.20 11.50
CA SER A 604 -10.13 0.24 11.10
C SER A 604 -10.22 -0.15 9.63
N ILE A 605 -10.14 -1.45 9.36
CA ILE A 605 -10.68 -2.00 8.13
C ILE A 605 -12.19 -1.93 8.35
N PRO A 606 -12.97 -1.28 7.47
CA PRO A 606 -14.42 -1.37 7.55
C PRO A 606 -14.77 -2.85 7.70
N GLU A 607 -15.41 -3.22 8.81
CA GLU A 607 -15.81 -4.62 8.99
C GLU A 607 -16.49 -5.09 7.70
N PRO A 608 -16.19 -6.29 7.19
CA PRO A 608 -16.95 -6.84 6.09
C PRO A 608 -18.38 -6.97 6.61
N PHE A 609 -19.21 -5.99 6.28
CA PHE A 609 -20.63 -5.99 6.59
C PHE A 609 -21.19 -7.26 5.97
N LYS A 610 -21.76 -8.16 6.76
CA LYS A 610 -22.29 -9.45 6.30
C LYS A 610 -23.32 -9.25 5.18
N VAL A 611 -22.90 -9.32 3.93
CA VAL A 611 -23.77 -9.13 2.75
C VAL A 611 -24.65 -10.36 2.49
N GLU A 612 -24.30 -11.54 3.02
CA GLU A 612 -25.06 -12.77 2.75
C GLU A 612 -26.51 -12.76 3.26
N SER A 613 -26.85 -11.91 4.23
CA SER A 613 -28.23 -11.79 4.74
C SER A 613 -29.18 -10.96 3.87
N SER A 614 -28.69 -10.24 2.85
CA SER A 614 -29.54 -9.37 2.02
C SER A 614 -30.01 -9.98 0.70
N LEU A 615 -29.43 -11.10 0.23
CA LEU A 615 -29.86 -11.77 -1.00
C LEU A 615 -30.91 -12.84 -0.69
N THR A 616 -32.15 -12.62 -1.15
CA THR A 616 -33.23 -13.62 -1.07
C THR A 616 -33.73 -14.01 -2.46
N ILE A 617 -34.19 -15.25 -2.59
CA ILE A 617 -34.79 -15.80 -3.82
C ILE A 617 -36.14 -16.40 -3.46
N ALA A 618 -37.22 -15.87 -4.03
CA ALA A 618 -38.57 -16.33 -3.77
C ALA A 618 -39.45 -16.31 -5.03
N PRO A 619 -40.31 -17.32 -5.27
CA PRO A 619 -40.38 -18.57 -4.54
C PRO A 619 -39.14 -19.44 -4.80
N ASN A 620 -38.84 -20.37 -3.89
CA ASN A 620 -37.82 -21.39 -4.07
C ASN A 620 -38.20 -22.62 -3.23
N PRO A 621 -38.66 -23.74 -3.82
CA PRO A 621 -38.65 -24.05 -5.26
C PRO A 621 -39.54 -23.16 -6.14
N ALA A 622 -39.18 -23.01 -7.42
CA ALA A 622 -39.85 -22.14 -8.40
C ALA A 622 -40.17 -22.88 -9.71
N LYS A 623 -41.18 -22.39 -10.45
CA LYS A 623 -41.62 -22.98 -11.74
C LYS A 623 -41.31 -22.06 -12.93
N ASP A 624 -41.89 -20.85 -12.92
CA ASP A 624 -41.84 -19.96 -14.09
C ASP A 624 -40.97 -18.72 -13.87
N LYS A 625 -40.96 -18.17 -12.66
CA LYS A 625 -40.25 -16.94 -12.31
C LYS A 625 -39.72 -17.00 -10.88
N ILE A 626 -38.63 -16.28 -10.65
CA ILE A 626 -38.09 -15.98 -9.32
C ILE A 626 -38.00 -14.48 -9.13
N LEU A 627 -38.15 -14.04 -7.89
CA LEU A 627 -37.85 -12.71 -7.44
C LEU A 627 -36.53 -12.74 -6.67
N ILE A 628 -35.60 -11.90 -7.09
CA ILE A 628 -34.32 -11.69 -6.44
C ILE A 628 -34.42 -10.38 -5.68
N SER A 629 -34.45 -10.44 -4.34
CA SER A 629 -34.41 -9.24 -3.52
C SER A 629 -32.98 -8.99 -3.04
N LEU A 630 -32.49 -7.79 -3.28
CA LEU A 630 -31.15 -7.30 -2.96
C LEU A 630 -31.27 -5.78 -2.74
N GLY A 631 -30.89 -5.28 -1.57
CA GLY A 631 -31.07 -3.85 -1.23
C GLY A 631 -30.51 -2.89 -2.29
N LYS A 632 -31.21 -1.76 -2.51
CA LYS A 632 -30.96 -0.77 -3.58
C LYS A 632 -29.51 -0.29 -3.71
N GLU A 633 -28.80 -0.23 -2.59
CA GLU A 633 -27.38 0.15 -2.54
C GLU A 633 -26.45 -0.89 -3.17
N TYR A 634 -26.85 -2.17 -3.20
CA TYR A 634 -26.09 -3.28 -3.79
C TYR A 634 -26.58 -3.67 -5.18
N SER A 635 -27.77 -3.25 -5.63
CA SER A 635 -28.32 -3.67 -6.93
C SER A 635 -27.76 -2.90 -8.12
N ARG A 636 -27.01 -1.81 -7.89
CA ARG A 636 -26.43 -0.95 -8.94
C ARG A 636 -25.27 -1.65 -9.64
N ASN A 637 -25.36 -1.78 -10.97
CA ASN A 637 -24.35 -2.42 -11.83
C ASN A 637 -24.01 -3.89 -11.46
N SER A 638 -24.91 -4.55 -10.73
CA SER A 638 -24.75 -5.94 -10.34
C SER A 638 -25.18 -6.90 -11.44
N MET A 639 -24.48 -8.01 -11.58
CA MET A 639 -24.72 -9.03 -12.59
C MET A 639 -25.27 -10.30 -11.94
N LEU A 640 -26.46 -10.72 -12.34
CA LEU A 640 -27.02 -12.00 -12.00
C LEU A 640 -26.61 -13.05 -13.04
N THR A 641 -26.17 -14.21 -12.57
CA THR A 641 -25.91 -15.40 -13.36
C THR A 641 -26.59 -16.60 -12.72
N ILE A 642 -27.13 -17.50 -13.54
CA ILE A 642 -27.63 -18.80 -13.11
C ILE A 642 -26.76 -19.84 -13.80
N MET A 643 -26.24 -20.79 -13.03
CA MET A 643 -25.43 -21.90 -13.51
C MET A 643 -26.09 -23.22 -13.14
N ASP A 644 -25.91 -24.25 -13.97
CA ASP A 644 -26.23 -25.62 -13.58
C ASP A 644 -25.22 -26.15 -12.54
N MET A 645 -25.49 -27.34 -11.98
CA MET A 645 -24.61 -27.94 -10.96
C MET A 645 -23.23 -28.37 -11.49
N ASN A 646 -23.03 -28.38 -12.81
CA ASN A 646 -21.73 -28.62 -13.44
C ASN A 646 -20.98 -27.31 -13.72
N GLY A 647 -21.50 -26.17 -13.26
CA GLY A 647 -20.88 -24.85 -13.41
C GLY A 647 -21.12 -24.20 -14.78
N ARG A 648 -21.94 -24.79 -15.66
CA ARG A 648 -22.24 -24.20 -16.97
C ARG A 648 -23.23 -23.05 -16.79
N LEU A 649 -22.89 -21.89 -17.37
CA LEU A 649 -23.78 -20.73 -17.41
C LEU A 649 -25.04 -21.05 -18.23
N VAL A 650 -26.22 -20.88 -17.62
CA VAL A 650 -27.52 -21.09 -18.26
C VAL A 650 -28.32 -19.81 -18.44
N LEU A 651 -28.08 -18.79 -17.61
CA LEU A 651 -28.71 -17.47 -17.74
C LEU A 651 -27.78 -16.38 -17.19
N SER A 652 -27.75 -15.20 -17.83
CA SER A 652 -27.07 -14.00 -17.33
C SER A 652 -27.91 -12.76 -17.59
N GLN A 653 -27.99 -11.85 -16.61
CA GLN A 653 -28.77 -10.62 -16.70
C GLN A 653 -28.21 -9.55 -15.74
N GLN A 654 -28.17 -8.28 -16.14
CA GLN A 654 -27.87 -7.17 -15.23
C GLN A 654 -29.09 -6.79 -14.38
N ILE A 655 -28.85 -6.47 -13.10
CA ILE A 655 -29.85 -5.97 -12.16
C ILE A 655 -29.90 -4.44 -12.30
N LEU A 656 -31.09 -3.89 -12.59
CA LEU A 656 -31.27 -2.45 -12.82
C LEU A 656 -31.82 -1.76 -11.57
N ASN A 657 -30.93 -1.16 -10.75
CA ASN A 657 -31.20 -0.11 -9.73
C ASN A 657 -32.51 -0.24 -8.90
N GLN A 658 -32.97 -1.45 -8.62
CA GLN A 658 -34.22 -1.73 -7.92
C GLN A 658 -33.93 -2.72 -6.78
N ASP A 659 -34.72 -2.63 -5.70
CA ASP A 659 -34.60 -3.52 -4.54
C ASP A 659 -34.93 -4.98 -4.86
N GLU A 660 -35.74 -5.21 -5.89
CA GLU A 660 -36.14 -6.53 -6.33
C GLU A 660 -36.13 -6.63 -7.85
N THR A 661 -35.72 -7.78 -8.39
CA THR A 661 -35.70 -8.04 -9.83
C THR A 661 -36.30 -9.40 -10.14
N GLY A 662 -37.33 -9.40 -11.00
CA GLY A 662 -37.98 -10.62 -11.47
C GLY A 662 -37.19 -11.26 -12.61
N ILE A 663 -36.82 -12.53 -12.45
CA ILE A 663 -36.11 -13.32 -13.46
C ILE A 663 -37.05 -14.42 -13.98
N ASN A 664 -37.18 -14.50 -15.31
CA ASN A 664 -37.90 -15.59 -15.96
C ASN A 664 -37.00 -16.83 -16.05
N ILE A 665 -37.46 -17.94 -15.49
CA ILE A 665 -36.73 -19.21 -15.44
C ILE A 665 -37.46 -20.34 -16.18
N GLN A 666 -38.55 -20.04 -16.91
CA GLN A 666 -39.37 -21.04 -17.60
C GLN A 666 -38.58 -21.89 -18.62
N ALA A 667 -37.49 -21.32 -19.17
CA ALA A 667 -36.60 -22.02 -20.10
C ALA A 667 -35.61 -22.99 -19.42
N LEU A 668 -35.51 -22.99 -18.09
CA LEU A 668 -34.63 -23.89 -17.34
C LEU A 668 -35.30 -25.26 -17.15
N ALA A 669 -34.53 -26.33 -17.31
CA ALA A 669 -35.00 -27.69 -17.01
C ALA A 669 -35.19 -27.89 -15.50
N ALA A 670 -36.02 -28.86 -15.09
CA ALA A 670 -36.19 -29.17 -13.67
C ALA A 670 -34.85 -29.64 -13.05
N GLY A 671 -34.48 -29.08 -11.90
CA GLY A 671 -33.18 -29.35 -11.29
C GLY A 671 -32.74 -28.32 -10.26
N SER A 672 -31.55 -28.52 -9.71
CA SER A 672 -30.87 -27.54 -8.85
C SER A 672 -29.96 -26.66 -9.69
N TYR A 673 -29.93 -25.37 -9.37
CA TYR A 673 -29.09 -24.36 -10.00
C TYR A 673 -28.41 -23.50 -8.94
N LEU A 674 -27.29 -22.91 -9.30
CA LEU A 674 -26.62 -21.88 -8.52
C LEU A 674 -26.97 -20.51 -9.09
N VAL A 675 -27.65 -19.69 -8.30
CA VAL A 675 -27.84 -18.27 -8.61
C VAL A 675 -26.71 -17.50 -7.97
N ARG A 676 -25.95 -16.78 -8.79
CA ARG A 676 -24.86 -15.92 -8.37
C ARG A 676 -25.16 -14.48 -8.76
N VAL A 677 -25.15 -13.59 -7.78
CA VAL A 677 -25.14 -12.14 -8.01
C VAL A 677 -23.74 -11.62 -7.76
N THR A 678 -23.13 -11.03 -8.78
CA THR A 678 -21.84 -10.35 -8.70
C THR A 678 -22.11 -8.86 -8.55
N LEU A 679 -21.71 -8.26 -7.44
CA LEU A 679 -21.87 -6.84 -7.17
C LEU A 679 -20.88 -6.01 -8.00
N ALA A 680 -21.14 -4.70 -8.13
CA ALA A 680 -20.25 -3.78 -8.84
C ALA A 680 -18.81 -3.75 -8.29
N ASN A 681 -18.64 -4.05 -7.00
CA ASN A 681 -17.35 -4.15 -6.31
C ASN A 681 -16.73 -5.55 -6.38
N GLY A 682 -17.29 -6.47 -7.18
CA GLY A 682 -16.75 -7.82 -7.41
C GLY A 682 -17.23 -8.89 -6.42
N ILE A 683 -17.88 -8.52 -5.31
CA ILE A 683 -18.42 -9.47 -4.32
C ILE A 683 -19.43 -10.41 -4.98
N ARG A 684 -19.33 -11.72 -4.72
CA ARG A 684 -20.21 -12.74 -5.28
C ARG A 684 -21.11 -13.33 -4.20
N LEU A 685 -22.40 -13.10 -4.32
CA LEU A 685 -23.44 -13.67 -3.46
C LEU A 685 -24.05 -14.89 -4.15
N ASN A 686 -24.10 -16.03 -3.47
CA ASN A 686 -24.60 -17.28 -4.05
C ASN A 686 -25.83 -17.79 -3.28
N LYS A 687 -26.85 -18.25 -4.01
CA LYS A 687 -28.01 -18.97 -3.46
C LYS A 687 -28.38 -20.14 -4.35
N LYS A 688 -28.78 -21.24 -3.72
CA LYS A 688 -29.32 -22.40 -4.42
C LYS A 688 -30.74 -22.09 -4.91
N LEU A 689 -31.04 -22.41 -6.15
CA LEU A 689 -32.38 -22.38 -6.74
C LEU A 689 -32.82 -23.82 -7.09
N ILE A 690 -34.07 -24.15 -6.80
CA ILE A 690 -34.70 -25.41 -7.20
C ILE A 690 -35.78 -25.08 -8.23
N VAL A 691 -35.64 -25.57 -9.46
CA VAL A 691 -36.63 -25.41 -10.54
C VAL A 691 -37.48 -26.68 -10.64
N LEU A 692 -38.81 -26.51 -10.63
CA LEU A 692 -39.80 -27.57 -10.78
C LEU A 692 -40.50 -27.47 -12.14
N HIS A 693 -40.84 -28.62 -12.73
CA HIS A 693 -41.83 -28.73 -13.80
C HIS A 693 -42.89 -29.75 -13.39
N GLU A 694 -44.12 -29.59 -13.89
CA GLU A 694 -45.16 -30.60 -13.68
C GLU A 694 -44.76 -31.88 -14.42
N LEU A 695 -44.80 -33.01 -13.71
CA LEU A 695 -44.87 -34.32 -14.34
C LEU A 695 -46.24 -34.39 -15.01
N ASN A 696 -46.28 -34.29 -16.35
CA ASN A 696 -47.49 -34.57 -17.12
C ASN A 696 -47.98 -36.00 -16.87
#